data_AF-A0A075V8T0-F1
#
_entry.id   AF-A0A075V8T0-F1
#
_cell.length_a   1.000
_cell.length_b   1.000
_cell.length_c   1.000
_cell.angle_alpha   90.00
_cell.angle_beta   90.00
_cell.angle_gamma   90.00
#
_symmetry.space_group_name_H-M   'P 1'
#
loop_
_entity.id
_entity.type
_entity.pdbx_description
1 polymer ?
#
loop_
_entity_poly.entity_id
_entity_poly.type
_entity_poly.pdbx_seq_one_letter_code
_entity_poly.pdbx_strand_id
1 'polypeptide(L)'
;MRTLPLLGAAALAVAATTVVPVSSDAAPPDATYTITVDAKKSFSPTTDTPASTYVDKDGTFYFQQAAALYGADQPREWDFYSGRDFDSFTKNPISSAVNPANPADRNDDTTWRCNNSPTGKESTDPPAGSGYSQRNFCDLVGTWVDPDTGDWYGLIHNEFTPEPFGAYSFSHYDAIDMAVSKDQGKTWTIKDHAITSPYSTKRGDTAAFPHQTFDYGDGDPRLFVDTASGYFYVYYGSRIVPKAGAGGPMTGLAHVARSPISAKMASGSWQKWFDGGWSQPGVGGRESNMVPVSAAGDTGYTPVADDYDPANTGNVTQQIAAGQLPKKSDLFIMNIAYNAHLGLYIGAPEAVDSVVPQRYYVTDDLTTQKWRLIGDTGSYTNQSWYRWFVDAANKTNSTIIGKQFRSYCAVACSNNAGGEYTTQTITSSAPAPSPVDTSRKYRIGLGDGRVLAQGTGTATTSVAATTGSDREAWQFSSDGDGSYRIANAATGQLLGVDAVQAGRAWGAKPTVTSASTVGQQWFVIPSTVDKGTFRLVNRYSGLVLGLSGKTSRLAETTPLRSWTDTTGNAVGGGRTAAEQTLKFTDAGAGTLDGVHTLAASGKNLDDPDSSTASGTPLVTWTPNQGANQKWLFTRQSDGSYTLTNAHSKLCADVEGGATTAGARVIQWTCTGGANQRWNATKQPNGAYKIASVRSGLLLTTASTSDGAAVTQRADTGSALQAWAIG
;
A
#
# COMPACT_ATOMS: atom_id res chain seq x y z
N MET A 1 -61.53 15.77 18.64
CA MET A 1 -60.39 16.69 18.83
C MET A 1 -59.10 15.87 18.83
N ARG A 2 -58.14 16.27 17.99
CA ARG A 2 -56.81 15.67 17.71
C ARG A 2 -56.80 14.40 16.85
N THR A 3 -56.94 14.63 15.55
CA THR A 3 -56.51 13.76 14.45
C THR A 3 -55.04 14.02 14.10
N LEU A 4 -54.33 12.95 13.72
CA LEU A 4 -52.96 12.89 13.20
C LEU A 4 -52.66 13.94 12.11
N PRO A 5 -51.37 14.26 11.92
CA PRO A 5 -50.84 14.39 10.58
C PRO A 5 -49.66 13.44 10.29
N LEU A 6 -49.69 12.95 9.06
CA LEU A 6 -48.60 12.30 8.34
C LEU A 6 -47.29 13.10 8.46
N LEU A 7 -46.19 12.41 8.72
CA LEU A 7 -44.85 12.90 8.41
C LEU A 7 -44.38 12.25 7.11
N GLY A 8 -44.27 13.08 6.08
CA GLY A 8 -43.78 12.71 4.77
C GLY A 8 -42.30 12.37 4.79
N ALA A 9 -41.95 11.34 4.01
CA ALA A 9 -40.58 10.97 3.68
C ALA A 9 -39.94 12.10 2.86
N ALA A 10 -38.93 12.75 3.42
CA ALA A 10 -38.00 13.58 2.66
C ALA A 10 -36.86 12.68 2.18
N ALA A 11 -36.88 12.34 0.89
CA ALA A 11 -35.76 11.71 0.20
C ALA A 11 -34.58 12.71 0.17
N LEU A 12 -33.48 12.38 0.86
CA LEU A 12 -32.20 13.03 0.61
C LEU A 12 -31.64 12.47 -0.71
N ALA A 13 -31.64 13.32 -1.74
CA ALA A 13 -30.90 13.08 -2.95
C ALA A 13 -29.40 13.05 -2.63
N VAL A 14 -28.79 11.87 -2.75
CA VAL A 14 -27.34 11.70 -2.73
C VAL A 14 -26.80 12.34 -4.01
N ALA A 15 -26.15 13.49 -3.87
CA ALA A 15 -25.38 14.08 -4.95
C ALA A 15 -24.19 13.14 -5.24
N ALA A 16 -24.32 12.34 -6.29
CA ALA A 16 -23.22 11.58 -6.87
C ALA A 16 -22.16 12.58 -7.34
N THR A 17 -21.11 12.77 -6.53
CA THR A 17 -19.88 13.39 -7.02
C THR A 17 -19.22 12.40 -7.96
N THR A 18 -19.39 12.62 -9.26
CA THR A 18 -18.56 12.00 -10.29
C THR A 18 -17.11 12.41 -10.04
N VAL A 19 -16.35 11.51 -9.42
CA VAL A 19 -14.90 11.65 -9.28
C VAL A 19 -14.31 11.49 -10.69
N VAL A 20 -13.76 12.58 -11.22
CA VAL A 20 -12.90 12.53 -12.40
C VAL A 20 -11.61 11.79 -11.97
N PRO A 21 -11.20 10.69 -12.64
CA PRO A 21 -9.95 10.03 -12.28
C PRO A 21 -8.79 10.90 -12.73
N VAL A 22 -7.97 11.36 -11.78
CA VAL A 22 -6.69 11.98 -12.09
C VAL A 22 -5.58 11.00 -11.70
N SER A 23 -5.09 10.34 -12.75
CA SER A 23 -3.83 9.61 -12.89
C SER A 23 -2.79 9.95 -11.81
N SER A 24 -2.30 8.94 -11.10
CA SER A 24 -0.92 8.94 -10.61
C SER A 24 -0.02 8.66 -11.81
N ASP A 25 0.98 9.52 -12.06
CA ASP A 25 1.97 9.41 -13.14
C ASP A 25 2.95 8.22 -12.98
N ALA A 26 2.44 7.02 -12.66
CA ALA A 26 3.10 5.79 -13.05
C ALA A 26 2.66 5.51 -14.49
N ALA A 27 3.62 5.28 -15.39
CA ALA A 27 3.29 4.97 -16.77
C ALA A 27 2.35 3.75 -16.84
N PRO A 28 1.30 3.79 -17.67
CA PRO A 28 0.46 2.64 -17.95
C PRO A 28 1.30 1.46 -18.53
N PRO A 29 0.76 0.23 -18.48
CA PRO A 29 1.32 -1.09 -18.90
C PRO A 29 2.08 -1.24 -20.23
N ASP A 30 2.34 -0.18 -20.98
CA ASP A 30 2.95 -0.23 -22.31
C ASP A 30 4.49 -0.25 -22.27
N ALA A 31 5.08 -0.16 -21.07
CA ALA A 31 6.51 -0.40 -20.88
C ALA A 31 6.83 -1.88 -21.09
N THR A 32 7.97 -2.16 -21.72
CA THR A 32 8.50 -3.53 -21.73
C THR A 32 9.13 -3.84 -20.36
N TYR A 33 8.81 -5.01 -19.82
CA TYR A 33 9.39 -5.54 -18.60
C TYR A 33 10.32 -6.72 -18.91
N THR A 34 11.33 -6.89 -18.06
CA THR A 34 12.21 -8.05 -18.10
C THR A 34 12.19 -8.71 -16.73
N ILE A 35 12.00 -10.03 -16.73
CA ILE A 35 12.03 -10.88 -15.54
C ILE A 35 13.21 -11.85 -15.70
N THR A 36 14.17 -11.81 -14.79
CA THR A 36 15.27 -12.77 -14.75
C THR A 36 15.20 -13.58 -13.47
N VAL A 37 15.51 -14.87 -13.58
CA VAL A 37 15.44 -15.82 -12.48
C VAL A 37 16.82 -16.41 -12.24
N ASP A 38 17.34 -16.21 -11.04
CA ASP A 38 18.60 -16.81 -10.61
C ASP A 38 18.45 -18.31 -10.35
N ALA A 39 19.59 -18.98 -10.13
CA ALA A 39 19.62 -20.38 -9.77
C ALA A 39 18.75 -20.66 -8.54
N LYS A 40 17.91 -21.70 -8.64
CA LYS A 40 17.07 -22.18 -7.55
C LYS A 40 17.89 -22.65 -6.36
N LYS A 41 17.34 -22.44 -5.17
CA LYS A 41 17.90 -22.88 -3.88
C LYS A 41 16.84 -23.61 -3.09
N SER A 42 17.25 -24.58 -2.28
CA SER A 42 16.32 -25.29 -1.39
C SER A 42 15.86 -24.41 -0.24
N PHE A 43 14.61 -24.62 0.18
CA PHE A 43 14.02 -24.04 1.37
C PHE A 43 13.37 -25.15 2.19
N SER A 44 13.64 -25.16 3.49
CA SER A 44 13.04 -26.09 4.44
C SER A 44 13.06 -25.42 5.81
N PRO A 45 12.03 -25.58 6.64
CA PRO A 45 10.88 -26.47 6.48
C PRO A 45 9.77 -25.89 5.60
N THR A 46 8.96 -26.77 5.02
CA THR A 46 7.75 -26.43 4.26
C THR A 46 6.52 -27.05 4.91
N THR A 47 5.37 -26.44 4.68
CA THR A 47 4.09 -26.86 5.25
C THR A 47 2.94 -26.46 4.30
N ASP A 48 1.71 -26.77 4.72
CA ASP A 48 0.46 -26.57 3.98
C ASP A 48 -0.05 -25.12 3.95
N THR A 49 0.85 -24.14 4.02
CA THR A 49 0.54 -22.71 3.96
C THR A 49 1.76 -21.90 3.50
N PRO A 50 1.56 -20.68 2.97
CA PRO A 50 2.67 -19.75 2.74
C PRO A 50 3.27 -19.27 4.06
N ALA A 51 4.59 -19.08 4.11
CA ALA A 51 5.21 -18.45 5.27
C ALA A 51 4.88 -16.95 5.33
N SER A 52 4.48 -16.49 6.51
CA SER A 52 4.08 -15.11 6.78
C SER A 52 5.05 -14.44 7.74
N THR A 53 5.71 -13.38 7.29
CA THR A 53 6.78 -12.69 8.01
C THR A 53 6.28 -11.51 8.80
N TYR A 54 6.83 -11.32 10.00
CA TYR A 54 6.55 -10.12 10.81
C TYR A 54 7.69 -9.86 11.79
N VAL A 55 7.73 -8.62 12.30
CA VAL A 55 8.67 -8.21 13.33
C VAL A 55 7.85 -7.77 14.54
N ASP A 56 8.10 -8.38 15.68
CA ASP A 56 7.42 -8.05 16.93
C ASP A 56 8.01 -6.77 17.56
N LYS A 57 7.33 -6.24 18.58
CA LYS A 57 7.68 -4.97 19.24
C LYS A 57 9.10 -4.88 19.78
N ASP A 58 9.72 -6.01 20.12
CA ASP A 58 11.10 -6.10 20.61
C ASP A 58 12.15 -6.23 19.49
N GLY A 59 11.71 -6.19 18.22
CA GLY A 59 12.58 -6.31 17.05
C GLY A 59 12.89 -7.74 16.64
N THR A 60 12.33 -8.74 17.33
CA THR A 60 12.45 -10.14 16.95
C THR A 60 11.74 -10.37 15.62
N PHE A 61 12.49 -10.89 14.65
CA PHE A 61 11.92 -11.35 13.39
C PHE A 61 11.31 -12.74 13.59
N TYR A 62 10.08 -12.88 13.12
CA TYR A 62 9.36 -14.12 13.03
C TYR A 62 8.92 -14.40 11.60
N PHE A 63 8.80 -15.68 11.26
CA PHE A 63 7.81 -16.08 10.29
C PHE A 63 6.96 -17.22 10.85
N GLN A 64 5.71 -17.25 10.39
CA GLN A 64 4.71 -18.21 10.79
C GLN A 64 4.27 -19.03 9.56
N GLN A 65 4.04 -20.32 9.78
CA GLN A 65 3.44 -21.22 8.81
C GLN A 65 2.65 -22.29 9.58
N ALA A 66 1.74 -23.01 8.94
CA ALA A 66 0.84 -23.97 9.57
C ALA A 66 0.57 -25.20 8.68
N ALA A 67 0.19 -26.31 9.30
CA ALA A 67 -0.31 -27.51 8.66
C ALA A 67 -1.65 -27.90 9.28
N ALA A 68 -2.64 -28.30 8.49
CA ALA A 68 -3.90 -28.84 8.99
C ALA A 68 -4.37 -30.07 8.19
N LEU A 69 -3.57 -31.15 8.23
CA LEU A 69 -3.78 -32.33 7.40
C LEU A 69 -4.92 -33.24 7.90
N TYR A 70 -5.60 -33.91 6.96
CA TYR A 70 -6.92 -34.51 7.15
C TYR A 70 -6.96 -35.81 7.96
N GLY A 71 -5.93 -36.64 7.84
CA GLY A 71 -5.87 -37.96 8.45
C GLY A 71 -5.75 -37.90 9.98
N ALA A 72 -6.19 -38.97 10.66
CA ALA A 72 -6.25 -39.02 12.13
C ALA A 72 -4.90 -38.71 12.81
N ASP A 73 -3.82 -39.27 12.28
CA ASP A 73 -2.46 -39.13 12.82
C ASP A 73 -1.61 -38.11 12.06
N GLN A 74 -2.21 -37.32 11.16
CA GLN A 74 -1.48 -36.32 10.39
C GLN A 74 -1.31 -35.00 11.18
N PRO A 75 -0.21 -34.25 10.91
CA PRO A 75 0.06 -32.97 11.57
C PRO A 75 -1.08 -31.94 11.47
N ARG A 76 -1.35 -31.28 12.60
CA ARG A 76 -2.24 -30.13 12.76
C ARG A 76 -1.58 -29.12 13.68
N GLU A 77 -0.70 -28.28 13.13
CA GLU A 77 0.21 -27.43 13.92
C GLU A 77 0.31 -26.00 13.36
N TRP A 78 0.47 -25.03 14.26
CA TRP A 78 0.84 -23.64 13.95
C TRP A 78 2.27 -23.41 14.38
N ASP A 79 3.14 -23.24 13.38
CA ASP A 79 4.57 -23.16 13.56
C ASP A 79 5.12 -21.75 13.47
N PHE A 80 6.06 -21.46 14.37
CA PHE A 80 6.72 -20.18 14.49
C PHE A 80 8.23 -20.39 14.42
N TYR A 81 8.89 -19.58 13.63
CA TYR A 81 10.34 -19.57 13.50
C TYR A 81 10.87 -18.18 13.78
N SER A 82 12.07 -18.10 14.32
CA SER A 82 12.73 -16.83 14.61
C SER A 82 14.22 -16.91 14.31
N GLY A 83 14.82 -15.78 14.00
CA GLY A 83 16.25 -15.66 13.71
C GLY A 83 16.63 -14.23 13.40
N ARG A 84 17.79 -14.03 12.78
CA ARG A 84 18.12 -12.68 12.26
C ARG A 84 17.36 -12.38 10.98
N ASP A 85 17.10 -13.41 10.19
CA ASP A 85 16.47 -13.38 8.87
C ASP A 85 16.12 -14.80 8.40
N PHE A 86 15.58 -14.92 7.18
CA PHE A 86 15.31 -16.21 6.52
C PHE A 86 16.52 -17.10 6.24
N ASP A 87 17.76 -16.62 6.43
CA ASP A 87 18.96 -17.46 6.25
C ASP A 87 19.46 -18.05 7.58
N SER A 88 18.89 -17.63 8.72
CA SER A 88 19.43 -17.93 10.06
C SER A 88 18.37 -18.29 11.10
N PHE A 89 17.19 -18.72 10.65
CA PHE A 89 16.08 -19.04 11.53
C PHE A 89 16.19 -20.43 12.18
N THR A 90 15.49 -20.60 13.30
CA THR A 90 15.26 -21.88 13.96
C THR A 90 13.80 -21.97 14.42
N LYS A 91 13.27 -23.20 14.61
CA LYS A 91 11.91 -23.43 15.14
C LYS A 91 11.84 -22.84 16.55
N ASN A 92 10.87 -21.97 16.79
CA ASN A 92 10.72 -21.24 18.04
C ASN A 92 9.91 -22.09 19.03
N PRO A 93 10.22 -22.07 20.35
CA PRO A 93 9.43 -22.78 21.36
C PRO A 93 7.93 -22.41 21.41
N ILE A 94 7.52 -21.28 20.82
CA ILE A 94 6.10 -20.93 20.67
C ILE A 94 5.33 -22.00 19.85
N SER A 95 5.98 -22.70 18.91
CA SER A 95 5.37 -23.80 18.16
C SER A 95 4.79 -24.91 19.04
N SER A 96 5.36 -25.15 20.22
CA SER A 96 4.89 -26.18 21.16
C SER A 96 4.19 -25.58 22.38
N ALA A 97 3.75 -24.32 22.29
CA ALA A 97 3.04 -23.68 23.38
C ALA A 97 1.68 -24.37 23.64
N VAL A 98 1.40 -24.55 24.92
CA VAL A 98 0.17 -25.16 25.44
C VAL A 98 -0.56 -24.12 26.27
N ASN A 99 -1.86 -23.98 26.05
CA ASN A 99 -2.68 -23.08 26.85
C ASN A 99 -2.75 -23.60 28.30
N PRO A 100 -2.28 -22.83 29.30
CA PRO A 100 -2.25 -23.27 30.68
C PRO A 100 -3.65 -23.47 31.28
N ALA A 101 -4.67 -22.81 30.72
CA ALA A 101 -6.06 -22.97 31.13
C ALA A 101 -6.77 -24.13 30.41
N ASN A 102 -6.20 -24.63 29.30
CA ASN A 102 -6.76 -25.73 28.53
C ASN A 102 -5.65 -26.52 27.81
N PRO A 103 -5.17 -27.64 28.40
CA PRO A 103 -4.10 -28.43 27.81
C PRO A 103 -4.41 -29.04 26.42
N ALA A 104 -5.68 -29.10 26.01
CA ALA A 104 -6.07 -29.55 24.67
C ALA A 104 -5.90 -28.46 23.60
N ASP A 105 -5.79 -27.20 24.01
CA ASP A 105 -5.55 -26.06 23.12
C ASP A 105 -4.05 -25.77 23.02
N ARG A 106 -3.46 -26.12 21.88
CA ARG A 106 -2.02 -26.13 21.69
C ARG A 106 -1.65 -25.65 20.29
N ASN A 107 -0.43 -25.14 20.14
CA ASN A 107 0.09 -24.79 18.81
C ASN A 107 0.61 -26.02 18.04
N ASP A 108 1.06 -27.08 18.73
CA ASP A 108 1.52 -28.34 18.12
C ASP A 108 0.38 -29.35 17.90
N ASP A 109 -0.84 -29.03 18.34
CA ASP A 109 -2.09 -29.73 18.03
C ASP A 109 -3.26 -28.75 18.08
N THR A 110 -3.68 -28.28 16.91
CA THR A 110 -4.72 -27.25 16.77
C THR A 110 -6.14 -27.83 16.81
N THR A 111 -6.29 -29.16 16.88
CA THR A 111 -7.56 -29.87 16.73
C THR A 111 -8.66 -29.32 17.64
N TRP A 112 -8.36 -29.14 18.94
CA TRP A 112 -9.35 -28.60 19.88
C TRP A 112 -9.78 -27.19 19.51
N ARG A 113 -8.81 -26.32 19.17
CA ARG A 113 -9.06 -24.92 18.84
C ARG A 113 -9.90 -24.80 17.58
N CYS A 114 -9.56 -25.54 16.53
CA CYS A 114 -10.29 -25.55 15.27
C CYS A 114 -11.73 -26.05 15.45
N ASN A 115 -11.93 -27.15 16.19
CA ASN A 115 -13.26 -27.71 16.42
C ASN A 115 -14.14 -26.86 17.36
N ASN A 116 -13.55 -25.94 18.13
CA ASN A 116 -14.27 -25.06 19.06
C ASN A 116 -14.29 -23.59 18.61
N SER A 117 -13.76 -23.29 17.42
CA SER A 117 -13.84 -21.99 16.77
C SER A 117 -15.27 -21.66 16.35
N PRO A 118 -15.58 -20.41 15.95
CA PRO A 118 -16.87 -20.07 15.33
C PRO A 118 -17.23 -21.03 14.19
N THR A 119 -16.33 -21.19 13.20
CA THR A 119 -16.52 -22.13 12.09
C THR A 119 -16.64 -23.58 12.57
N GLY A 120 -15.77 -24.03 13.48
CA GLY A 120 -15.77 -25.40 13.98
C GLY A 120 -17.05 -25.82 14.69
N LYS A 121 -17.72 -24.89 15.38
CA LYS A 121 -19.00 -25.14 16.05
C LYS A 121 -20.17 -25.28 15.09
N GLU A 122 -20.09 -24.64 13.93
CA GLU A 122 -21.09 -24.74 12.86
C GLU A 122 -20.81 -25.91 11.90
N SER A 123 -19.60 -26.47 11.98
CA SER A 123 -19.14 -27.58 11.15
C SER A 123 -19.80 -28.91 11.51
N THR A 124 -19.79 -29.84 10.55
CA THR A 124 -20.37 -31.18 10.72
C THR A 124 -19.31 -32.27 10.65
N ASP A 125 -19.47 -33.31 11.46
CA ASP A 125 -18.54 -34.44 11.50
C ASP A 125 -18.41 -35.13 10.14
N PRO A 126 -17.22 -35.66 9.82
CA PRO A 126 -16.98 -36.37 8.57
C PRO A 126 -17.90 -37.59 8.42
N PRO A 127 -18.40 -37.87 7.20
CA PRO A 127 -19.08 -39.12 6.92
C PRO A 127 -18.17 -40.32 7.21
N ALA A 128 -18.78 -41.43 7.63
CA ALA A 128 -18.05 -42.66 7.88
C ALA A 128 -17.32 -43.14 6.61
N GLY A 129 -16.00 -43.31 6.70
CA GLY A 129 -15.16 -43.77 5.58
C GLY A 129 -14.53 -42.68 4.72
N SER A 130 -14.78 -41.39 4.99
CA SER A 130 -14.29 -40.25 4.19
C SER A 130 -12.78 -39.97 4.27
N GLY A 131 -12.03 -40.65 5.15
CA GLY A 131 -10.60 -40.39 5.37
C GLY A 131 -10.29 -39.15 6.23
N TYR A 132 -11.26 -38.24 6.40
CA TYR A 132 -11.19 -37.11 7.30
C TYR A 132 -11.36 -37.53 8.76
N SER A 133 -10.57 -36.91 9.64
CA SER A 133 -10.61 -37.21 11.08
C SER A 133 -11.30 -36.16 11.93
N GLN A 134 -11.51 -34.96 11.42
CA GLN A 134 -12.07 -33.82 12.14
C GLN A 134 -13.14 -33.13 11.28
N ARG A 135 -14.01 -32.37 11.94
CA ARG A 135 -15.03 -31.53 11.27
C ARG A 135 -14.48 -30.21 10.75
N ASN A 136 -13.39 -29.72 11.33
CA ASN A 136 -12.72 -28.48 10.93
C ASN A 136 -11.19 -28.63 11.07
N PHE A 137 -10.47 -28.16 10.07
CA PHE A 137 -9.03 -28.07 9.97
C PHE A 137 -8.70 -26.60 9.80
N CYS A 138 -7.85 -26.03 10.65
CA CYS A 138 -7.66 -24.59 10.65
C CYS A 138 -6.19 -24.20 10.72
N ASP A 139 -5.76 -23.44 9.71
CA ASP A 139 -4.41 -22.97 9.53
C ASP A 139 -4.31 -21.47 9.81
N LEU A 140 -3.37 -21.07 10.65
CA LEU A 140 -3.00 -19.67 10.79
C LEU A 140 -2.26 -19.23 9.52
N VAL A 141 -2.73 -18.15 8.90
CA VAL A 141 -2.16 -17.57 7.69
C VAL A 141 -2.08 -16.06 7.84
N GLY A 142 -0.87 -15.51 7.81
CA GLY A 142 -0.64 -14.08 7.99
C GLY A 142 -0.72 -13.67 9.45
N THR A 143 0.35 -13.05 9.95
CA THR A 143 0.39 -12.48 11.30
C THR A 143 0.73 -11.00 11.24
N TRP A 144 -0.03 -10.19 11.95
CA TRP A 144 0.19 -8.76 12.13
C TRP A 144 0.16 -8.41 13.62
N VAL A 145 1.10 -7.58 14.07
CA VAL A 145 1.18 -7.16 15.47
C VAL A 145 0.54 -5.79 15.60
N ASP A 146 -0.49 -5.67 16.43
CA ASP A 146 -1.20 -4.42 16.69
C ASP A 146 -0.24 -3.41 17.34
N PRO A 147 0.04 -2.27 16.69
CA PRO A 147 0.99 -1.33 17.23
C PRO A 147 0.44 -0.60 18.46
N ASP A 148 -0.85 -0.66 18.75
CA ASP A 148 -1.43 -0.07 19.96
C ASP A 148 -1.17 -0.93 21.20
N THR A 149 -1.41 -2.24 21.10
CA THR A 149 -1.41 -3.14 22.27
C THR A 149 -0.22 -4.10 22.31
N GLY A 150 0.38 -4.41 21.16
CA GLY A 150 1.35 -5.49 20.99
C GLY A 150 0.71 -6.88 20.84
N ASP A 151 -0.61 -6.96 20.71
CA ASP A 151 -1.31 -8.23 20.45
C ASP A 151 -1.05 -8.70 19.02
N TRP A 152 -0.95 -10.01 18.83
CA TRP A 152 -0.79 -10.61 17.50
C TRP A 152 -2.16 -10.97 16.95
N TYR A 153 -2.43 -10.56 15.72
CA TYR A 153 -3.62 -10.92 14.96
C TYR A 153 -3.21 -11.79 13.78
N GLY A 154 -4.06 -12.73 13.39
CA GLY A 154 -3.88 -13.46 12.14
C GLY A 154 -5.18 -13.98 11.57
N LEU A 155 -5.14 -14.37 10.30
CA LEU A 155 -6.28 -14.97 9.64
C LEU A 155 -6.21 -16.48 9.79
N ILE A 156 -7.37 -17.12 9.84
CA ILE A 156 -7.47 -18.56 9.94
C ILE A 156 -8.14 -19.08 8.67
N HIS A 157 -7.40 -19.84 7.87
CA HIS A 157 -7.98 -20.64 6.81
C HIS A 157 -8.65 -21.86 7.43
N ASN A 158 -9.97 -21.96 7.34
CA ASN A 158 -10.71 -23.12 7.83
C ASN A 158 -11.14 -23.98 6.65
N GLU A 159 -10.88 -25.27 6.75
CA GLU A 159 -11.36 -26.32 5.85
C GLU A 159 -12.28 -27.23 6.67
N PHE A 160 -13.58 -27.19 6.41
CA PHE A 160 -14.57 -27.73 7.33
C PHE A 160 -15.74 -28.42 6.64
N THR A 161 -16.51 -29.21 7.40
CA THR A 161 -17.66 -29.98 6.87
C THR A 161 -17.25 -30.85 5.67
N PRO A 162 -16.31 -31.80 5.87
CA PRO A 162 -15.73 -32.60 4.77
C PRO A 162 -16.77 -33.48 4.10
N GLU A 163 -16.70 -33.65 2.78
CA GLU A 163 -17.66 -34.28 1.88
C GLU A 163 -19.06 -33.65 1.92
N PRO A 164 -19.20 -32.32 1.70
CA PRO A 164 -20.48 -31.63 1.89
C PRO A 164 -21.60 -32.17 0.97
N PHE A 165 -21.23 -32.67 -0.21
CA PHE A 165 -22.13 -33.31 -1.18
C PHE A 165 -21.56 -34.65 -1.73
N GLY A 166 -20.58 -35.26 -1.04
CA GLY A 166 -19.93 -36.51 -1.48
C GLY A 166 -19.18 -36.44 -2.81
N ALA A 167 -18.81 -35.23 -3.25
CA ALA A 167 -18.23 -34.95 -4.57
C ALA A 167 -16.88 -35.63 -4.81
N TYR A 168 -15.96 -35.42 -3.87
CA TYR A 168 -14.60 -35.96 -3.88
C TYR A 168 -14.21 -36.38 -2.46
N SER A 169 -13.33 -37.37 -2.35
CA SER A 169 -12.78 -37.83 -1.06
C SER A 169 -11.87 -36.79 -0.38
N PHE A 170 -11.66 -35.63 -1.01
CA PHE A 170 -10.92 -34.49 -0.48
C PHE A 170 -11.78 -33.21 -0.41
N SER A 171 -13.09 -33.30 -0.65
CA SER A 171 -13.95 -32.10 -0.64
C SER A 171 -14.29 -31.62 0.78
N HIS A 172 -14.34 -30.32 1.00
CA HIS A 172 -14.78 -29.62 2.22
C HIS A 172 -15.39 -28.26 1.82
N TYR A 173 -15.75 -27.45 2.81
CA TYR A 173 -16.01 -26.02 2.64
C TYR A 173 -14.87 -25.19 3.22
N ASP A 174 -14.68 -23.98 2.68
CA ASP A 174 -13.68 -23.03 3.14
C ASP A 174 -14.30 -21.78 3.77
N ALA A 175 -13.64 -21.25 4.80
CA ALA A 175 -13.97 -19.96 5.40
C ALA A 175 -12.72 -19.32 6.02
N ILE A 176 -12.75 -17.99 6.18
CA ILE A 176 -11.65 -17.23 6.79
C ILE A 176 -12.11 -16.62 8.11
N ASP A 177 -11.54 -17.07 9.22
CA ASP A 177 -11.74 -16.46 10.54
C ASP A 177 -10.58 -15.51 10.89
N MET A 178 -10.71 -14.80 12.01
CA MET A 178 -9.63 -14.03 12.62
C MET A 178 -9.32 -14.55 14.02
N ALA A 179 -8.03 -14.67 14.33
CA ALA A 179 -7.52 -15.03 15.63
C ALA A 179 -6.66 -13.93 16.25
N VAL A 180 -6.66 -13.89 17.58
CA VAL A 180 -5.82 -12.99 18.37
C VAL A 180 -5.05 -13.75 19.45
N SER A 181 -3.78 -13.37 19.63
CA SER A 181 -2.94 -13.75 20.76
C SER A 181 -2.50 -12.51 21.53
N LYS A 182 -2.58 -12.59 22.86
CA LYS A 182 -2.21 -11.49 23.78
C LYS A 182 -0.92 -11.74 24.54
N ASP A 183 -0.22 -12.83 24.20
CA ASP A 183 0.95 -13.34 24.91
C ASP A 183 2.06 -13.77 23.95
N GLN A 184 2.18 -13.05 22.83
CA GLN A 184 3.18 -13.25 21.77
C GLN A 184 3.12 -14.66 21.16
N GLY A 185 1.91 -15.06 20.76
CA GLY A 185 1.65 -16.29 20.00
C GLY A 185 1.57 -17.57 20.82
N LYS A 186 1.71 -17.51 22.15
CA LYS A 186 1.67 -18.71 23.00
C LYS A 186 0.27 -19.29 23.14
N THR A 187 -0.72 -18.42 23.28
CA THR A 187 -2.13 -18.79 23.28
C THR A 187 -2.89 -17.94 22.28
N TRP A 188 -3.91 -18.54 21.65
CA TRP A 188 -4.72 -17.87 20.64
C TRP A 188 -6.20 -18.07 20.92
N THR A 189 -7.00 -17.10 20.50
CA THR A 189 -8.45 -17.25 20.42
C THR A 189 -8.88 -16.93 19.01
N ILE A 190 -9.53 -17.88 18.32
CA ILE A 190 -10.25 -17.62 17.08
C ILE A 190 -11.54 -16.91 17.48
N LYS A 191 -11.66 -15.63 17.12
CA LYS A 191 -12.67 -14.73 17.67
C LYS A 191 -13.98 -14.82 16.91
N ASP A 192 -13.91 -14.52 15.62
CA ASP A 192 -15.07 -14.32 14.75
C ASP A 192 -14.66 -14.59 13.29
N HIS A 193 -15.66 -14.71 12.41
CA HIS A 193 -15.45 -14.76 10.97
C HIS A 193 -14.88 -13.43 10.45
N ALA A 194 -13.91 -13.48 9.55
CA ALA A 194 -13.44 -12.32 8.81
C ALA A 194 -14.14 -12.22 7.44
N ILE A 195 -14.10 -13.33 6.69
CA ILE A 195 -14.60 -13.41 5.31
C ILE A 195 -15.29 -14.77 5.15
N THR A 196 -16.53 -14.78 4.66
CA THR A 196 -17.28 -16.02 4.43
C THR A 196 -18.05 -15.98 3.11
N SER A 197 -18.29 -17.17 2.55
CA SER A 197 -19.01 -17.34 1.29
C SER A 197 -20.36 -16.62 1.30
N PRO A 198 -20.80 -16.02 0.18
CA PRO A 198 -22.17 -15.56 0.00
C PRO A 198 -23.17 -16.72 -0.07
N TYR A 199 -22.70 -17.96 -0.22
CA TYR A 199 -23.53 -19.16 -0.34
C TYR A 199 -23.52 -19.99 0.95
N SER A 200 -24.49 -20.90 1.05
CA SER A 200 -24.61 -21.80 2.21
C SER A 200 -23.40 -22.74 2.29
N THR A 201 -22.82 -22.88 3.48
CA THR A 201 -21.79 -23.88 3.79
C THR A 201 -22.34 -25.01 4.68
N LYS A 202 -23.66 -25.16 4.72
CA LYS A 202 -24.32 -26.26 5.42
C LYS A 202 -24.23 -27.53 4.58
N ARG A 203 -23.74 -28.62 5.18
CA ARG A 203 -23.68 -29.95 4.53
C ARG A 203 -25.00 -30.30 3.87
N GLY A 204 -24.95 -30.68 2.60
CA GLY A 204 -26.10 -31.22 1.87
C GLY A 204 -27.21 -30.21 1.62
N ASP A 205 -26.96 -28.90 1.67
CA ASP A 205 -27.95 -27.87 1.37
C ASP A 205 -28.33 -27.82 -0.11
N THR A 206 -29.21 -28.74 -0.51
CA THR A 206 -29.72 -28.82 -1.89
C THR A 206 -30.68 -27.69 -2.25
N ALA A 207 -31.14 -26.90 -1.28
CA ALA A 207 -31.93 -25.72 -1.58
C ALA A 207 -31.03 -24.57 -2.08
N ALA A 208 -29.88 -24.37 -1.43
CA ALA A 208 -28.86 -23.42 -1.88
C ALA A 208 -28.22 -23.86 -3.20
N PHE A 209 -27.99 -25.17 -3.36
CA PHE A 209 -27.40 -25.75 -4.57
C PHE A 209 -28.35 -26.80 -5.14
N PRO A 210 -29.33 -26.43 -5.98
CA PRO A 210 -30.30 -27.38 -6.54
C PRO A 210 -29.75 -28.27 -7.66
N HIS A 211 -28.60 -27.91 -8.24
CA HIS A 211 -28.08 -28.53 -9.46
C HIS A 211 -26.73 -29.24 -9.24
N GLN A 212 -25.97 -29.47 -10.31
CA GLN A 212 -24.84 -30.39 -10.35
C GLN A 212 -23.55 -29.84 -9.74
N THR A 213 -23.49 -28.56 -9.39
CA THR A 213 -22.31 -27.91 -8.80
C THR A 213 -22.65 -27.27 -7.46
N PHE A 214 -21.61 -26.95 -6.68
CA PHE A 214 -21.72 -26.13 -5.48
C PHE A 214 -20.48 -25.24 -5.34
N ASP A 215 -20.64 -24.15 -4.60
CA ASP A 215 -19.56 -23.25 -4.20
C ASP A 215 -18.83 -23.82 -2.99
N TYR A 216 -17.51 -23.89 -3.06
CA TYR A 216 -16.65 -24.49 -2.05
C TYR A 216 -16.34 -23.54 -0.88
N GLY A 217 -16.65 -22.25 -1.00
CA GLY A 217 -16.36 -21.25 0.01
C GLY A 217 -15.02 -20.53 -0.18
N ASP A 218 -14.71 -19.67 0.79
CA ASP A 218 -13.61 -18.69 0.71
C ASP A 218 -12.37 -19.23 1.43
N GLY A 219 -11.33 -19.55 0.66
CA GLY A 219 -10.13 -20.22 1.15
C GLY A 219 -8.81 -19.66 0.61
N ASP A 220 -7.71 -20.23 1.09
CA ASP A 220 -6.34 -19.91 0.66
C ASP A 220 -5.93 -18.41 0.76
N PRO A 221 -6.15 -17.73 1.89
CA PRO A 221 -5.90 -16.29 2.01
C PRO A 221 -4.43 -15.91 1.88
N ARG A 222 -4.17 -14.68 1.41
CA ARG A 222 -2.89 -13.98 1.42
C ARG A 222 -3.08 -12.58 1.99
N LEU A 223 -2.56 -12.34 3.18
CA LEU A 223 -2.62 -11.04 3.83
C LEU A 223 -1.53 -10.10 3.30
N PHE A 224 -1.94 -8.91 2.88
CA PHE A 224 -1.05 -7.81 2.53
C PHE A 224 -1.38 -6.57 3.38
N VAL A 225 -0.38 -6.00 4.04
CA VAL A 225 -0.53 -4.82 4.92
C VAL A 225 -0.01 -3.58 4.18
N ASP A 226 -0.89 -2.80 3.57
CA ASP A 226 -0.47 -1.75 2.65
C ASP A 226 -0.06 -0.46 3.39
N THR A 227 1.23 -0.09 3.22
CA THR A 227 1.81 1.11 3.83
C THR A 227 1.32 2.41 3.19
N ALA A 228 0.92 2.37 1.91
CA ALA A 228 0.53 3.56 1.19
C ALA A 228 -0.92 3.98 1.48
N SER A 229 -1.86 3.02 1.54
CA SER A 229 -3.29 3.31 1.78
C SER A 229 -3.74 3.14 3.23
N GLY A 230 -3.01 2.40 4.07
CA GLY A 230 -3.43 2.12 5.44
C GLY A 230 -4.54 1.06 5.57
N TYR A 231 -4.63 0.15 4.59
CA TYR A 231 -5.56 -0.98 4.56
C TYR A 231 -4.84 -2.33 4.62
N PHE A 232 -5.47 -3.30 5.27
CA PHE A 232 -5.26 -4.71 4.98
C PHE A 232 -5.96 -5.07 3.68
N TYR A 233 -5.31 -5.87 2.86
CA TYR A 233 -5.92 -6.60 1.74
C TYR A 233 -5.74 -8.09 1.97
N VAL A 234 -6.77 -8.87 1.67
CA VAL A 234 -6.74 -10.33 1.69
C VAL A 234 -7.13 -10.80 0.31
N TYR A 235 -6.20 -11.43 -0.39
CA TYR A 235 -6.46 -12.12 -1.65
C TYR A 235 -6.73 -13.59 -1.33
N TYR A 236 -7.83 -14.12 -1.81
CA TYR A 236 -8.27 -15.47 -1.51
C TYR A 236 -8.96 -16.07 -2.74
N GLY A 237 -9.29 -17.35 -2.68
CA GLY A 237 -9.99 -18.04 -3.76
C GLY A 237 -11.28 -18.68 -3.29
N SER A 238 -12.19 -18.90 -4.23
CA SER A 238 -13.26 -19.88 -4.10
C SER A 238 -13.14 -20.94 -5.19
N ARG A 239 -13.83 -22.06 -5.03
CA ARG A 239 -13.86 -23.13 -6.04
C ARG A 239 -15.29 -23.51 -6.35
N ILE A 240 -15.57 -23.79 -7.62
CA ILE A 240 -16.84 -24.41 -8.03
C ILE A 240 -16.59 -25.87 -8.29
N VAL A 241 -17.30 -26.72 -7.56
CA VAL A 241 -17.03 -28.15 -7.49
C VAL A 241 -18.25 -28.94 -7.98
N PRO A 242 -18.09 -29.91 -8.89
CA PRO A 242 -19.17 -30.79 -9.28
C PRO A 242 -19.54 -31.74 -8.14
N LYS A 243 -20.83 -31.99 -7.95
CA LYS A 243 -21.33 -32.96 -6.96
C LYS A 243 -21.03 -34.40 -7.37
N ALA A 244 -21.18 -35.32 -6.41
CA ALA A 244 -20.99 -36.75 -6.62
C ALA A 244 -21.73 -37.23 -7.88
N GLY A 245 -21.02 -37.86 -8.81
CA GLY A 245 -21.60 -38.41 -10.03
C GLY A 245 -21.93 -37.41 -11.15
N ALA A 246 -21.75 -36.10 -10.95
CA ALA A 246 -21.97 -35.08 -11.98
C ALA A 246 -20.89 -35.05 -13.08
N GLY A 247 -19.68 -35.52 -12.74
CA GLY A 247 -18.50 -35.50 -13.63
C GLY A 247 -17.93 -34.10 -13.86
N GLY A 248 -16.79 -34.03 -14.55
CA GLY A 248 -16.05 -32.78 -14.80
C GLY A 248 -15.02 -32.43 -13.70
N PRO A 249 -14.07 -31.53 -13.97
CA PRO A 249 -13.14 -31.01 -12.98
C PRO A 249 -13.76 -29.84 -12.19
N MET A 250 -13.15 -29.45 -11.07
CA MET A 250 -13.44 -28.18 -10.40
C MET A 250 -12.83 -26.99 -11.15
N THR A 251 -13.26 -25.77 -10.83
CA THR A 251 -12.62 -24.53 -11.28
C THR A 251 -12.45 -23.54 -10.13
N GLY A 252 -11.53 -22.57 -10.24
CA GLY A 252 -11.15 -21.65 -9.16
C GLY A 252 -11.34 -20.19 -9.52
N LEU A 253 -11.98 -19.43 -8.64
CA LEU A 253 -12.25 -18.00 -8.80
C LEU A 253 -11.41 -17.19 -7.82
N ALA A 254 -10.92 -16.04 -8.26
CA ALA A 254 -10.04 -15.19 -7.46
C ALA A 254 -10.82 -14.03 -6.84
N HIS A 255 -10.58 -13.74 -5.57
CA HIS A 255 -11.32 -12.71 -4.84
C HIS A 255 -10.38 -11.86 -3.99
N VAL A 256 -10.89 -10.70 -3.56
CA VAL A 256 -10.18 -9.82 -2.65
C VAL A 256 -11.15 -9.09 -1.71
N ALA A 257 -10.73 -8.98 -0.46
CA ALA A 257 -11.37 -8.16 0.54
C ALA A 257 -10.35 -7.19 1.15
N ARG A 258 -10.83 -6.10 1.73
CA ARG A 258 -9.99 -5.15 2.46
C ARG A 258 -10.63 -4.70 3.77
N SER A 259 -9.79 -4.28 4.71
CA SER A 259 -10.22 -3.66 5.97
C SER A 259 -9.25 -2.53 6.33
N PRO A 260 -9.70 -1.39 6.88
CA PRO A 260 -8.79 -0.42 7.47
C PRO A 260 -7.88 -1.08 8.52
N ILE A 261 -6.59 -0.77 8.53
CA ILE A 261 -5.65 -1.34 9.53
C ILE A 261 -6.07 -0.94 10.95
N SER A 262 -6.59 0.28 11.10
CA SER A 262 -7.11 0.82 12.36
C SER A 262 -8.27 0.01 12.96
N ALA A 263 -8.95 -0.81 12.15
CA ALA A 263 -10.03 -1.68 12.62
C ALA A 263 -9.54 -3.02 13.16
N LYS A 264 -8.23 -3.31 13.10
CA LYS A 264 -7.58 -4.46 13.74
C LYS A 264 -8.21 -5.80 13.33
N MET A 265 -8.47 -5.95 12.02
CA MET A 265 -9.09 -7.15 11.42
C MET A 265 -10.46 -7.53 12.01
N ALA A 266 -11.17 -6.58 12.65
CA ALA A 266 -12.50 -6.84 13.20
C ALA A 266 -13.46 -7.40 12.12
N SER A 267 -14.28 -8.38 12.48
CA SER A 267 -15.21 -9.06 11.57
C SER A 267 -16.03 -8.09 10.71
N GLY A 268 -16.62 -7.07 11.34
CA GLY A 268 -17.49 -6.10 10.66
C GLY A 268 -16.78 -5.02 9.83
N SER A 269 -15.44 -4.99 9.77
CA SER A 269 -14.71 -3.95 9.02
C SER A 269 -14.26 -4.39 7.64
N TRP A 270 -14.42 -5.66 7.29
CA TRP A 270 -14.06 -6.19 5.99
C TRP A 270 -15.08 -5.81 4.92
N GLN A 271 -14.56 -5.39 3.76
CA GLN A 271 -15.33 -5.14 2.55
C GLN A 271 -14.81 -6.01 1.41
N LYS A 272 -15.67 -6.79 0.78
CA LYS A 272 -15.39 -7.57 -0.44
C LYS A 272 -15.50 -6.68 -1.68
N TRP A 273 -14.64 -6.97 -2.66
CA TRP A 273 -14.71 -6.37 -3.99
C TRP A 273 -15.81 -7.03 -4.82
N PHE A 274 -16.76 -6.22 -5.28
CA PHE A 274 -17.92 -6.68 -6.04
C PHE A 274 -18.36 -5.60 -7.04
N ASP A 275 -18.50 -6.01 -8.30
CA ASP A 275 -18.95 -5.18 -9.41
C ASP A 275 -18.22 -3.83 -9.51
N GLY A 276 -16.88 -3.89 -9.46
CA GLY A 276 -16.04 -2.70 -9.59
C GLY A 276 -15.99 -1.79 -8.35
N GLY A 277 -16.48 -2.25 -7.20
CA GLY A 277 -16.48 -1.46 -5.96
C GLY A 277 -16.29 -2.26 -4.68
N TRP A 278 -15.88 -1.57 -3.61
CA TRP A 278 -15.77 -2.12 -2.25
C TRP A 278 -17.11 -1.98 -1.52
N SER A 279 -18.09 -2.79 -1.92
CA SER A 279 -19.50 -2.56 -1.57
C SER A 279 -20.12 -3.62 -0.67
N GLN A 280 -19.52 -4.81 -0.60
CA GLN A 280 -20.11 -5.97 0.06
C GLN A 280 -19.43 -6.22 1.41
N PRO A 281 -20.15 -6.70 2.44
CA PRO A 281 -19.54 -7.04 3.72
C PRO A 281 -18.62 -8.26 3.59
N GLY A 282 -17.63 -8.39 4.50
CA GLY A 282 -16.77 -9.57 4.56
C GLY A 282 -17.54 -10.87 4.81
N VAL A 283 -18.50 -10.85 5.74
CA VAL A 283 -19.30 -12.02 6.11
C VAL A 283 -20.57 -12.08 5.26
N GLY A 284 -20.72 -13.14 4.46
CA GLY A 284 -21.90 -13.41 3.63
C GLY A 284 -22.11 -12.43 2.47
N GLY A 285 -21.16 -11.52 2.23
CA GLY A 285 -21.24 -10.57 1.14
C GLY A 285 -20.87 -11.22 -0.19
N ARG A 286 -21.45 -10.69 -1.28
CA ARG A 286 -21.12 -11.11 -2.63
C ARG A 286 -19.69 -10.71 -2.99
N GLU A 287 -19.12 -11.41 -3.96
CA GLU A 287 -17.79 -11.14 -4.49
C GLU A 287 -17.76 -11.36 -5.98
N SER A 288 -16.87 -10.64 -6.65
CA SER A 288 -16.64 -10.84 -8.08
C SER A 288 -15.37 -11.67 -8.28
N ASN A 289 -15.40 -12.57 -9.26
CA ASN A 289 -14.18 -13.20 -9.75
C ASN A 289 -13.27 -12.14 -10.40
N MET A 290 -12.09 -11.91 -9.81
CA MET A 290 -11.05 -11.06 -10.35
C MET A 290 -10.40 -11.69 -11.57
N VAL A 291 -10.18 -10.89 -12.61
CA VAL A 291 -9.47 -11.31 -13.83
C VAL A 291 -8.49 -10.22 -14.27
N PRO A 292 -7.41 -10.57 -15.00
CA PRO A 292 -6.49 -9.57 -15.51
C PRO A 292 -7.20 -8.61 -16.48
N VAL A 293 -6.79 -7.35 -16.50
CA VAL A 293 -7.20 -6.45 -17.59
C VAL A 293 -6.32 -6.70 -18.82
N SER A 294 -6.93 -6.64 -19.99
CA SER A 294 -6.31 -6.88 -21.28
C SER A 294 -6.97 -6.03 -22.36
N ALA A 295 -6.48 -6.10 -23.60
CA ALA A 295 -7.14 -5.45 -24.74
C ALA A 295 -8.58 -5.97 -24.98
N ALA A 296 -8.91 -7.18 -24.47
CA ALA A 296 -10.23 -7.79 -24.62
C ALA A 296 -11.21 -7.40 -23.50
N GLY A 297 -10.75 -6.78 -22.41
CA GLY A 297 -11.59 -6.38 -21.28
C GLY A 297 -10.80 -5.64 -20.21
N ASP A 298 -11.36 -4.53 -19.71
CA ASP A 298 -10.64 -3.56 -18.88
C ASP A 298 -11.25 -3.36 -17.48
N THR A 299 -12.26 -4.15 -17.14
CA THR A 299 -13.00 -4.08 -15.88
C THR A 299 -12.18 -4.58 -14.69
N GLY A 300 -11.37 -5.63 -14.90
CA GLY A 300 -10.60 -6.30 -13.84
C GLY A 300 -11.39 -7.37 -13.07
N TYR A 301 -12.63 -7.64 -13.49
CA TYR A 301 -13.51 -8.63 -12.89
C TYR A 301 -14.47 -9.23 -13.94
N THR A 302 -14.92 -10.45 -13.69
CA THR A 302 -15.96 -11.12 -14.50
C THR A 302 -17.29 -10.40 -14.28
N PRO A 303 -18.03 -10.01 -15.33
CA PRO A 303 -19.35 -9.42 -15.16
C PRO A 303 -20.25 -10.30 -14.29
N VAL A 304 -21.02 -9.69 -13.39
CA VAL A 304 -21.83 -10.42 -12.39
C VAL A 304 -22.81 -11.42 -13.03
N ALA A 305 -23.33 -11.11 -14.22
CA ALA A 305 -24.25 -11.99 -14.94
C ALA A 305 -23.57 -13.27 -15.49
N ASP A 306 -22.24 -13.23 -15.64
CA ASP A 306 -21.44 -14.32 -16.17
C ASP A 306 -20.68 -15.07 -15.04
N ASP A 307 -20.75 -14.59 -13.79
CA ASP A 307 -20.15 -15.22 -12.61
C ASP A 307 -20.97 -16.44 -12.15
N TYR A 308 -20.46 -17.19 -11.16
CA TYR A 308 -21.13 -18.41 -10.69
C TYR A 308 -22.55 -18.13 -10.15
N ASP A 309 -23.54 -18.87 -10.68
CA ASP A 309 -24.91 -18.93 -10.17
C ASP A 309 -25.30 -20.40 -9.88
N PRO A 310 -25.68 -20.75 -8.63
CA PRO A 310 -26.08 -22.11 -8.28
C PRO A 310 -27.36 -22.60 -8.99
N ALA A 311 -28.14 -21.69 -9.61
CA ALA A 311 -29.29 -22.03 -10.44
C ALA A 311 -28.90 -22.54 -11.84
N ASN A 312 -27.63 -22.42 -12.25
CA ASN A 312 -27.18 -22.95 -13.53
C ASN A 312 -27.12 -24.49 -13.51
N THR A 313 -27.62 -25.10 -14.59
CA THR A 313 -27.63 -26.55 -14.78
C THR A 313 -26.38 -27.03 -15.51
N GLY A 314 -26.00 -28.29 -15.28
CA GLY A 314 -24.83 -28.92 -15.89
C GLY A 314 -23.62 -28.91 -14.97
N ASN A 315 -22.62 -29.74 -15.26
CA ASN A 315 -21.37 -29.74 -14.51
C ASN A 315 -20.47 -28.56 -14.91
N VAL A 316 -19.35 -28.38 -14.20
CA VAL A 316 -18.41 -27.26 -14.41
C VAL A 316 -17.99 -27.11 -15.88
N THR A 317 -17.63 -28.21 -16.56
CA THR A 317 -17.24 -28.15 -17.99
C THR A 317 -18.38 -27.66 -18.88
N GLN A 318 -19.60 -28.12 -18.63
CA GLN A 318 -20.78 -27.73 -19.40
C GLN A 318 -21.13 -26.25 -19.16
N GLN A 319 -21.08 -25.79 -17.91
CA GLN A 319 -21.37 -24.39 -17.57
C GLN A 319 -20.34 -23.44 -18.19
N ILE A 320 -19.05 -23.79 -18.14
CA ILE A 320 -17.98 -23.01 -18.81
C ILE A 320 -18.20 -22.96 -20.32
N ALA A 321 -18.50 -24.10 -20.95
CA ALA A 321 -18.77 -24.15 -22.39
C ALA A 321 -20.01 -23.34 -22.81
N ALA A 322 -20.98 -23.18 -21.90
CA ALA A 322 -22.18 -22.38 -22.10
C ALA A 322 -21.98 -20.87 -21.77
N GLY A 323 -20.81 -20.47 -21.27
CA GLY A 323 -20.57 -19.09 -20.82
C GLY A 323 -21.31 -18.71 -19.53
N GLN A 324 -21.71 -19.70 -18.72
CA GLN A 324 -22.48 -19.55 -17.48
C GLN A 324 -21.62 -19.65 -16.21
N LEU A 325 -20.32 -19.91 -16.38
CA LEU A 325 -19.33 -20.01 -15.32
C LEU A 325 -17.97 -19.62 -15.91
N PRO A 326 -17.21 -18.68 -15.32
CA PRO A 326 -15.85 -18.42 -15.74
C PRO A 326 -14.95 -19.66 -15.61
N LYS A 327 -13.96 -19.76 -16.49
CA LYS A 327 -12.81 -20.65 -16.31
C LYS A 327 -11.97 -20.22 -15.09
N LYS A 328 -11.03 -21.07 -14.68
CA LYS A 328 -10.10 -20.77 -13.57
C LYS A 328 -9.43 -19.42 -13.82
N SER A 329 -9.49 -18.54 -12.82
CA SER A 329 -8.93 -17.20 -12.94
C SER A 329 -7.41 -17.25 -13.11
N ASP A 330 -6.90 -16.43 -14.03
CA ASP A 330 -5.47 -16.20 -14.20
C ASP A 330 -4.83 -15.47 -12.99
N LEU A 331 -5.64 -14.99 -12.03
CA LEU A 331 -5.23 -14.33 -10.79
C LEU A 331 -5.51 -15.18 -9.54
N PHE A 332 -5.85 -16.47 -9.70
CA PHE A 332 -6.19 -17.35 -8.60
C PHE A 332 -5.07 -17.44 -7.55
N ILE A 333 -5.41 -17.12 -6.29
CA ILE A 333 -4.53 -17.12 -5.10
C ILE A 333 -3.23 -16.33 -5.34
N MET A 334 -3.33 -15.01 -5.23
CA MET A 334 -2.26 -14.08 -5.59
C MET A 334 -1.43 -13.60 -4.40
N ASN A 335 -0.10 -13.67 -4.52
CA ASN A 335 0.83 -13.08 -3.58
C ASN A 335 1.20 -11.67 -4.02
N ILE A 336 1.12 -10.70 -3.11
CA ILE A 336 1.29 -9.28 -3.41
C ILE A 336 2.45 -8.68 -2.62
N ALA A 337 3.20 -7.80 -3.27
CA ALA A 337 4.12 -6.86 -2.64
C ALA A 337 4.14 -5.52 -3.36
N TYR A 338 4.53 -4.45 -2.68
CA TYR A 338 4.90 -3.20 -3.33
C TYR A 338 6.36 -3.27 -3.79
N ASN A 339 6.62 -3.15 -5.08
CA ASN A 339 7.97 -3.11 -5.63
C ASN A 339 8.44 -1.65 -5.74
N ALA A 340 9.33 -1.25 -4.84
CA ALA A 340 9.82 0.13 -4.74
C ALA A 340 10.66 0.57 -5.96
N HIS A 341 11.23 -0.36 -6.72
CA HIS A 341 11.96 -0.04 -7.94
C HIS A 341 11.00 0.32 -9.09
N LEU A 342 9.89 -0.41 -9.20
CA LEU A 342 8.89 -0.18 -10.23
C LEU A 342 7.92 0.93 -9.86
N GLY A 343 7.74 1.22 -8.57
CA GLY A 343 6.69 2.11 -8.08
C GLY A 343 5.28 1.53 -8.26
N LEU A 344 5.16 0.19 -8.28
CA LEU A 344 3.94 -0.55 -8.55
C LEU A 344 3.78 -1.70 -7.57
N TYR A 345 2.54 -2.12 -7.35
CA TYR A 345 2.25 -3.40 -6.73
C TYR A 345 2.50 -4.52 -7.74
N ILE A 346 3.17 -5.58 -7.30
CA ILE A 346 3.39 -6.80 -8.09
C ILE A 346 2.55 -7.93 -7.51
N GLY A 347 2.04 -8.77 -8.40
CA GLY A 347 1.25 -9.94 -8.07
C GLY A 347 1.78 -11.19 -8.78
N ALA A 348 1.91 -12.30 -8.03
CA ALA A 348 2.17 -13.62 -8.61
C ALA A 348 1.12 -14.62 -8.13
N PRO A 349 0.17 -15.01 -9.01
CA PRO A 349 -0.84 -16.03 -8.72
C PRO A 349 -0.27 -17.44 -8.81
N GLU A 350 -1.03 -18.44 -8.37
CA GLU A 350 -0.73 -19.85 -8.66
C GLU A 350 -0.70 -20.10 -10.18
N ALA A 351 0.07 -21.10 -10.63
CA ALA A 351 0.05 -21.51 -12.03
C ALA A 351 -1.28 -22.19 -12.40
N VAL A 352 -1.87 -21.79 -13.53
CA VAL A 352 -3.18 -22.30 -13.98
C VAL A 352 -3.02 -23.67 -14.68
N ASP A 353 -3.58 -24.71 -14.04
CA ASP A 353 -3.85 -26.06 -14.54
C ASP A 353 -2.69 -26.84 -15.21
N SER A 354 -1.44 -26.47 -14.94
CA SER A 354 -0.26 -27.14 -15.53
C SER A 354 1.07 -26.67 -14.92
N VAL A 355 2.17 -27.35 -15.29
CA VAL A 355 3.54 -26.89 -15.01
C VAL A 355 3.91 -25.82 -16.05
N VAL A 356 3.91 -24.54 -15.65
CA VAL A 356 4.13 -23.41 -16.57
C VAL A 356 5.11 -22.38 -16.00
N PRO A 357 5.64 -21.47 -16.82
CA PRO A 357 6.35 -20.30 -16.33
C PRO A 357 5.45 -19.50 -15.38
N GLN A 358 6.01 -19.07 -14.25
CA GLN A 358 5.29 -18.23 -13.30
C GLN A 358 5.04 -16.86 -13.92
N ARG A 359 3.77 -16.47 -14.03
CA ARG A 359 3.35 -15.15 -14.50
C ARG A 359 3.44 -14.10 -13.39
N TYR A 360 3.76 -12.87 -13.78
CA TYR A 360 3.75 -11.70 -12.92
C TYR A 360 2.82 -10.64 -13.48
N TYR A 361 2.06 -10.02 -12.57
CA TYR A 361 1.13 -8.94 -12.86
C TYR A 361 1.51 -7.69 -12.09
N VAL A 362 1.12 -6.52 -12.58
CA VAL A 362 1.27 -5.26 -11.87
C VAL A 362 -0.02 -4.46 -11.81
N THR A 363 -0.13 -3.64 -10.78
CA THR A 363 -1.13 -2.57 -10.67
C THR A 363 -0.53 -1.37 -9.93
N ASP A 364 -0.98 -0.19 -10.26
CA ASP A 364 -0.64 1.07 -9.59
C ASP A 364 -1.61 1.41 -8.46
N ASP A 365 -2.83 0.85 -8.51
CA ASP A 365 -3.91 1.15 -7.57
C ASP A 365 -4.70 -0.10 -7.16
N LEU A 366 -4.42 -0.59 -5.95
CA LEU A 366 -5.15 -1.70 -5.33
C LEU A 366 -6.65 -1.40 -5.15
N THR A 367 -7.10 -0.16 -5.18
CA THR A 367 -8.53 0.14 -5.04
C THR A 367 -9.33 -0.20 -6.29
N THR A 368 -8.68 -0.37 -7.44
CA THR A 368 -9.31 -0.69 -8.73
C THR A 368 -9.21 -2.16 -9.11
N GLN A 369 -8.26 -2.88 -8.53
CA GLN A 369 -7.96 -4.29 -8.83
C GLN A 369 -7.66 -4.56 -10.31
N LYS A 370 -7.16 -3.54 -11.03
CA LYS A 370 -6.77 -3.66 -12.44
C LYS A 370 -5.34 -4.20 -12.58
N TRP A 371 -5.23 -5.52 -12.62
CA TRP A 371 -3.97 -6.26 -12.74
C TRP A 371 -3.58 -6.54 -14.19
N ARG A 372 -2.31 -6.30 -14.53
CA ARG A 372 -1.81 -6.40 -15.91
C ARG A 372 -0.61 -7.31 -16.01
N LEU A 373 -0.66 -8.26 -16.93
CA LEU A 373 0.44 -9.20 -17.15
C LEU A 373 1.67 -8.44 -17.66
N ILE A 374 2.82 -8.63 -17.01
CA ILE A 374 4.09 -8.00 -17.42
C ILE A 374 5.12 -9.00 -17.93
N GLY A 375 4.85 -10.30 -17.82
CA GLY A 375 5.73 -11.36 -18.29
C GLY A 375 5.70 -12.58 -17.38
N ASP A 376 6.67 -13.47 -17.60
CA ASP A 376 6.83 -14.70 -16.82
C ASP A 376 8.30 -15.07 -16.61
N THR A 377 8.52 -16.14 -15.85
CA THR A 377 9.86 -16.64 -15.47
C THR A 377 10.58 -17.43 -16.57
N GLY A 378 10.05 -17.50 -17.80
CA GLY A 378 10.65 -18.22 -18.91
C GLY A 378 10.88 -19.70 -18.59
N SER A 379 12.13 -20.15 -18.64
CA SER A 379 12.46 -21.58 -18.45
C SER A 379 12.22 -22.12 -17.04
N TYR A 380 12.05 -21.25 -16.04
CA TYR A 380 11.70 -21.69 -14.70
C TYR A 380 10.19 -21.94 -14.63
N THR A 381 9.78 -23.21 -14.57
CA THR A 381 8.37 -23.63 -14.54
C THR A 381 8.00 -24.29 -13.22
N ASN A 382 6.74 -24.16 -12.81
CA ASN A 382 6.20 -24.71 -11.57
C ASN A 382 4.66 -24.78 -11.66
N GLN A 383 4.02 -25.43 -10.68
CA GLN A 383 2.57 -25.30 -10.42
C GLN A 383 2.32 -24.36 -9.24
N SER A 384 3.09 -24.58 -8.17
CA SER A 384 3.34 -23.71 -7.01
C SER A 384 2.12 -23.06 -6.36
N TRP A 385 1.60 -23.68 -5.29
CA TRP A 385 0.38 -23.26 -4.61
C TRP A 385 0.65 -22.30 -3.44
N TYR A 386 1.66 -22.63 -2.62
CA TYR A 386 2.07 -21.80 -1.48
C TYR A 386 3.37 -21.07 -1.81
N ARG A 387 3.27 -19.75 -1.96
CA ARG A 387 4.36 -18.85 -2.34
C ARG A 387 4.32 -17.59 -1.50
N TRP A 388 5.44 -16.87 -1.48
CA TRP A 388 5.52 -15.53 -0.90
C TRP A 388 6.78 -14.83 -1.42
N PHE A 389 6.82 -13.51 -1.24
CA PHE A 389 7.97 -12.69 -1.57
C PHE A 389 8.74 -12.32 -0.31
N VAL A 390 10.04 -12.12 -0.46
CA VAL A 390 10.89 -11.51 0.57
C VAL A 390 11.89 -10.58 -0.10
N ASP A 391 12.07 -9.37 0.40
CA ASP A 391 13.11 -8.46 -0.08
C ASP A 391 14.49 -9.14 0.02
N ALA A 392 15.26 -9.12 -1.08
CA ALA A 392 16.50 -9.89 -1.15
C ALA A 392 17.62 -9.32 -0.25
N ALA A 393 17.55 -8.03 0.11
CA ALA A 393 18.55 -7.40 0.95
C ALA A 393 18.28 -7.61 2.45
N ASN A 394 17.05 -7.36 2.92
CA ASN A 394 16.73 -7.52 4.34
C ASN A 394 16.35 -8.95 4.75
N LYS A 395 15.85 -9.76 3.81
CA LYS A 395 15.44 -11.16 4.02
C LYS A 395 14.47 -11.37 5.19
N THR A 396 13.64 -10.37 5.47
CA THR A 396 12.72 -10.35 6.64
C THR A 396 11.37 -9.73 6.34
N ASN A 397 11.20 -9.02 5.22
CA ASN A 397 9.95 -8.31 4.88
C ASN A 397 9.42 -8.75 3.52
N SER A 398 8.10 -8.96 3.44
CA SER A 398 7.36 -9.33 2.24
C SER A 398 6.47 -8.20 1.68
N THR A 399 6.28 -7.12 2.43
CA THR A 399 5.37 -6.01 2.08
C THR A 399 5.97 -5.06 1.05
N ILE A 400 7.22 -4.64 1.27
CA ILE A 400 7.94 -3.75 0.36
C ILE A 400 9.24 -4.45 -0.04
N ILE A 401 9.45 -4.57 -1.35
CA ILE A 401 10.61 -5.23 -1.93
C ILE A 401 11.33 -4.30 -2.92
N GLY A 402 12.63 -4.48 -3.06
CA GLY A 402 13.41 -3.79 -4.08
C GLY A 402 13.31 -4.43 -5.47
N LYS A 403 14.16 -3.95 -6.39
CA LYS A 403 14.36 -4.52 -7.74
C LYS A 403 14.60 -6.03 -7.73
N GLN A 404 15.33 -6.52 -6.72
CA GLN A 404 15.60 -7.93 -6.50
C GLN A 404 14.85 -8.42 -5.27
N PHE A 405 14.18 -9.56 -5.40
CA PHE A 405 13.46 -10.21 -4.32
C PHE A 405 13.55 -11.72 -4.43
N ARG A 406 13.35 -12.42 -3.32
CA ARG A 406 13.24 -13.87 -3.29
C ARG A 406 11.78 -14.26 -3.46
N SER A 407 11.50 -15.13 -4.42
CA SER A 407 10.20 -15.78 -4.57
C SER A 407 10.33 -17.20 -4.05
N TYR A 408 9.61 -17.49 -2.97
CA TYR A 408 9.57 -18.81 -2.35
C TYR A 408 8.42 -19.65 -2.90
N CYS A 409 8.59 -20.96 -2.84
CA CYS A 409 7.57 -21.97 -3.10
C CYS A 409 7.70 -23.10 -2.07
N ALA A 410 6.58 -23.53 -1.48
CA ALA A 410 6.56 -24.65 -0.55
C ALA A 410 6.02 -25.96 -1.17
N VAL A 411 4.98 -25.90 -2.00
CA VAL A 411 4.27 -27.08 -2.56
C VAL A 411 4.19 -26.99 -4.08
N ALA A 412 4.37 -28.14 -4.76
CA ALA A 412 4.32 -28.30 -6.21
C ALA A 412 5.24 -27.33 -6.97
N CYS A 413 6.47 -27.17 -6.47
CA CYS A 413 7.48 -26.28 -7.04
C CYS A 413 8.07 -26.83 -8.35
N SER A 414 9.23 -26.32 -8.80
CA SER A 414 9.84 -26.82 -10.03
C SER A 414 10.09 -28.34 -9.96
N ASN A 415 9.74 -29.05 -11.04
CA ASN A 415 9.78 -30.52 -11.12
C ASN A 415 9.02 -31.24 -10.00
N ASN A 416 7.94 -30.64 -9.49
CA ASN A 416 7.13 -31.17 -8.40
C ASN A 416 7.91 -31.34 -7.08
N ALA A 417 8.98 -30.57 -6.88
CA ALA A 417 9.72 -30.52 -5.63
C ALA A 417 8.91 -29.79 -4.54
N GLY A 418 9.24 -30.07 -3.27
CA GLY A 418 8.84 -29.25 -2.13
C GLY A 418 9.96 -28.32 -1.73
N GLY A 419 9.64 -27.07 -1.40
CA GLY A 419 10.56 -26.15 -0.73
C GLY A 419 11.73 -25.66 -1.57
N GLU A 420 11.51 -24.56 -2.29
CA GLU A 420 12.57 -23.85 -2.98
C GLU A 420 12.34 -22.34 -3.01
N TYR A 421 13.38 -21.61 -3.37
CA TYR A 421 13.24 -20.21 -3.75
C TYR A 421 14.22 -19.84 -4.87
N THR A 422 13.84 -18.82 -5.62
CA THR A 422 14.72 -18.14 -6.59
C THR A 422 14.83 -16.67 -6.22
N THR A 423 16.00 -16.07 -6.45
CA THR A 423 16.08 -14.62 -6.53
C THR A 423 15.60 -14.21 -7.90
N GLN A 424 14.70 -13.24 -7.97
CA GLN A 424 14.18 -12.70 -9.20
C GLN A 424 14.48 -11.21 -9.29
N THR A 425 14.77 -10.75 -10.50
CA THR A 425 14.94 -9.34 -10.82
C THR A 425 13.85 -8.95 -11.80
N ILE A 426 13.08 -7.92 -11.47
CA ILE A 426 12.13 -7.31 -12.41
C ILE A 426 12.57 -5.89 -12.73
N THR A 427 12.71 -5.59 -14.02
CA THR A 427 13.01 -4.25 -14.53
C THR A 427 11.97 -3.80 -15.53
N SER A 428 11.82 -2.49 -15.66
CA SER A 428 11.02 -1.84 -16.70
C SER A 428 11.90 -0.98 -17.59
N SER A 429 11.56 -0.88 -18.86
CA SER A 429 12.11 0.13 -19.80
C SER A 429 11.68 1.56 -19.44
N ALA A 430 10.63 1.72 -18.64
CA ALA A 430 10.16 2.97 -18.07
C ALA A 430 9.79 2.76 -16.59
N PRO A 431 10.78 2.67 -15.67
CA PRO A 431 10.49 2.57 -14.24
C PRO A 431 9.81 3.85 -13.74
N ALA A 432 9.05 3.77 -12.64
CA ALA A 432 8.43 4.95 -12.04
C ALA A 432 9.47 6.05 -11.76
N PRO A 433 9.10 7.33 -11.94
CA PRO A 433 9.98 8.43 -11.60
C PRO A 433 10.34 8.35 -10.11
N SER A 434 11.58 8.73 -9.80
CA SER A 434 12.02 8.82 -8.41
C SER A 434 11.08 9.75 -7.62
N PRO A 435 10.56 9.34 -6.45
CA PRO A 435 9.72 10.19 -5.61
C PRO A 435 10.48 11.39 -5.03
N VAL A 436 11.81 11.43 -5.19
CA VAL A 436 12.69 12.53 -4.76
C VAL A 436 13.67 12.92 -5.88
N ASP A 437 13.89 14.21 -6.08
CA ASP A 437 14.99 14.71 -6.91
C ASP A 437 16.29 14.64 -6.08
N THR A 438 17.17 13.70 -6.41
CA THR A 438 18.42 13.40 -5.68
C THR A 438 19.51 14.47 -5.84
N SER A 439 19.31 15.43 -6.76
CA SER A 439 20.20 16.60 -6.88
C SER A 439 19.94 17.65 -5.79
N ARG A 440 18.80 17.55 -5.09
CA ARG A 440 18.38 18.51 -4.07
C ARG A 440 18.65 18.01 -2.66
N LYS A 441 18.68 18.98 -1.74
CA LYS A 441 18.60 18.76 -0.30
C LYS A 441 17.18 19.05 0.15
N TYR A 442 16.68 18.30 1.12
CA TYR A 442 15.33 18.45 1.66
C TYR A 442 15.36 18.63 3.17
N ARG A 443 14.39 19.36 3.68
CA ARG A 443 13.92 19.21 5.06
C ARG A 443 12.85 18.14 5.05
N ILE A 444 13.04 17.12 5.90
CA ILE A 444 12.08 16.05 6.12
C ILE A 444 11.24 16.48 7.33
N GLY A 445 9.95 16.78 7.14
CA GLY A 445 9.13 17.33 8.22
C GLY A 445 7.67 16.93 8.17
N LEU A 446 6.92 17.34 9.19
CA LEU A 446 5.48 17.10 9.32
C LEU A 446 4.68 18.29 8.78
N GLY A 447 3.36 18.12 8.65
CA GLY A 447 2.44 19.19 8.26
C GLY A 447 2.35 20.35 9.24
N ASP A 448 2.79 20.18 10.49
CA ASP A 448 2.80 21.21 11.54
C ASP A 448 4.07 22.09 11.56
N GLY A 449 5.00 21.85 10.63
CA GLY A 449 6.27 22.57 10.52
C GLY A 449 7.45 21.92 11.24
N ARG A 450 7.24 20.86 12.03
CA ARG A 450 8.31 20.11 12.69
C ARG A 450 9.21 19.42 11.67
N VAL A 451 10.53 19.49 11.86
CA VAL A 451 11.51 18.88 10.93
C VAL A 451 12.51 17.98 11.64
N LEU A 452 12.92 16.91 10.97
CA LEU A 452 14.01 16.02 11.37
C LEU A 452 15.34 16.78 11.36
N ALA A 453 16.13 16.60 12.42
CA ALA A 453 17.45 17.20 12.54
C ALA A 453 18.47 16.20 13.11
N GLN A 454 19.74 16.39 12.77
CA GLN A 454 20.84 15.77 13.49
C GLN A 454 21.14 16.60 14.75
N GLY A 455 21.04 15.96 15.91
CA GLY A 455 21.45 16.54 17.19
C GLY A 455 22.97 16.55 17.37
N THR A 456 23.41 16.49 18.62
CA THR A 456 24.83 16.34 18.96
C THR A 456 25.33 14.93 18.65
N GLY A 457 26.49 14.82 18.01
CA GLY A 457 27.07 13.53 17.63
C GLY A 457 26.19 12.81 16.60
N THR A 458 25.91 11.53 16.84
CA THR A 458 25.15 10.65 15.93
C THR A 458 23.64 10.65 16.19
N ALA A 459 23.17 11.35 17.22
CA ALA A 459 21.75 11.31 17.60
C ALA A 459 20.88 12.05 16.59
N THR A 460 19.71 11.49 16.27
CA THR A 460 18.64 12.21 15.58
C THR A 460 17.69 12.88 16.57
N THR A 461 17.00 13.92 16.12
CA THR A 461 15.97 14.64 16.87
C THR A 461 14.97 15.25 15.89
N SER A 462 13.98 15.98 16.41
CA SER A 462 13.16 16.90 15.61
C SER A 462 12.97 18.23 16.32
N VAL A 463 12.88 19.30 15.53
CA VAL A 463 12.67 20.67 16.01
C VAL A 463 11.31 21.19 15.54
N ALA A 464 10.66 22.04 16.34
CA ALA A 464 9.28 22.47 16.09
C ALA A 464 9.09 23.26 14.78
N ALA A 465 10.13 23.96 14.34
CA ALA A 465 10.18 24.67 13.07
C ALA A 465 11.62 24.69 12.58
N THR A 466 11.82 24.82 11.26
CA THR A 466 13.17 24.91 10.69
C THR A 466 13.90 26.16 11.15
N THR A 467 15.19 26.01 11.47
CA THR A 467 16.11 27.11 11.80
C THR A 467 16.97 27.54 10.62
N GLY A 468 16.91 26.80 9.50
CA GLY A 468 17.80 27.00 8.36
C GLY A 468 19.15 26.29 8.47
N SER A 469 19.39 25.52 9.54
CA SER A 469 20.64 24.78 9.73
C SER A 469 20.83 23.64 8.72
N ASP A 470 22.07 23.43 8.26
CA ASP A 470 22.44 22.25 7.47
C ASP A 470 22.23 20.93 8.23
N ARG A 471 22.12 20.96 9.55
CA ARG A 471 21.75 19.78 10.36
C ARG A 471 20.29 19.35 10.17
N GLU A 472 19.45 20.21 9.60
CA GLU A 472 18.05 19.94 9.25
C GLU A 472 17.87 19.60 7.76
N ALA A 473 18.95 19.65 6.98
CA ALA A 473 18.95 19.39 5.55
C ALA A 473 19.49 17.99 5.25
N TRP A 474 18.83 17.30 4.32
CA TRP A 474 19.05 15.89 4.02
C TRP A 474 19.12 15.66 2.52
N GLN A 475 20.15 14.96 2.06
CA GLN A 475 20.33 14.63 0.65
C GLN A 475 20.08 13.14 0.41
N PHE A 476 19.27 12.83 -0.59
CA PHE A 476 18.97 11.46 -0.98
C PHE A 476 19.94 10.99 -2.06
N SER A 477 20.44 9.76 -1.93
CA SER A 477 21.13 9.04 -3.01
C SER A 477 20.44 7.70 -3.25
N SER A 478 20.21 7.35 -4.52
CA SER A 478 19.55 6.10 -4.88
C SER A 478 20.53 4.93 -4.83
N ASP A 479 20.09 3.78 -4.32
CA ASP A 479 20.81 2.50 -4.46
C ASP A 479 20.53 1.82 -5.82
N GLY A 480 19.64 2.39 -6.65
CA GLY A 480 19.28 1.86 -7.97
C GLY A 480 18.27 0.69 -7.96
N ASP A 481 17.77 0.32 -6.79
CA ASP A 481 16.82 -0.80 -6.59
C ASP A 481 15.50 -0.38 -5.94
N GLY A 482 15.23 0.92 -5.89
CA GLY A 482 14.07 1.50 -5.22
C GLY A 482 14.34 2.00 -3.80
N SER A 483 15.47 1.61 -3.17
CA SER A 483 15.89 2.21 -1.89
C SER A 483 16.81 3.41 -2.07
N TYR A 484 16.89 4.20 -1.01
CA TYR A 484 17.71 5.41 -0.89
C TYR A 484 18.54 5.39 0.38
N ARG A 485 19.68 6.09 0.33
CA ARG A 485 20.42 6.52 1.50
C ARG A 485 20.18 8.01 1.69
N ILE A 486 20.12 8.44 2.95
CA ILE A 486 19.74 9.81 3.31
C ILE A 486 20.88 10.41 4.13
N ALA A 487 21.68 11.27 3.51
CA ALA A 487 22.84 11.90 4.13
C ALA A 487 22.46 13.25 4.77
N ASN A 488 22.93 13.52 5.99
CA ASN A 488 22.81 14.85 6.59
C ASN A 488 23.74 15.83 5.86
N ALA A 489 23.25 17.03 5.52
CA ALA A 489 24.02 17.99 4.74
C ALA A 489 25.20 18.60 5.50
N ALA A 490 25.14 18.67 6.84
CA ALA A 490 26.23 19.20 7.65
C ALA A 490 27.38 18.21 7.85
N THR A 491 27.10 16.91 7.89
CA THR A 491 28.08 15.89 8.28
C THR A 491 28.38 14.86 7.18
N GLY A 492 27.54 14.76 6.15
CA GLY A 492 27.60 13.71 5.13
C GLY A 492 27.27 12.31 5.64
N GLN A 493 26.93 12.16 6.91
CA GLN A 493 26.63 10.88 7.54
C GLN A 493 25.20 10.44 7.21
N LEU A 494 24.97 9.13 7.16
CA LEU A 494 23.74 8.49 6.73
C LEU A 494 22.79 8.23 7.90
N LEU A 495 21.54 8.65 7.71
CA LEU A 495 20.40 8.32 8.57
C LEU A 495 20.09 6.82 8.50
N GLY A 496 19.92 6.17 9.65
CA GLY A 496 19.52 4.77 9.69
C GLY A 496 19.33 4.24 11.09
N VAL A 497 19.21 2.92 11.18
CA VAL A 497 19.24 2.15 12.43
C VAL A 497 20.39 1.15 12.36
N ASP A 498 20.83 0.63 13.51
CA ASP A 498 21.80 -0.45 13.51
C ASP A 498 21.17 -1.73 12.94
N ALA A 499 21.92 -2.46 12.10
CA ALA A 499 21.46 -3.70 11.47
C ALA A 499 21.47 -4.91 12.44
N VAL A 500 20.94 -4.72 13.65
CA VAL A 500 20.78 -5.72 14.71
C VAL A 500 19.35 -5.66 15.27
N GLN A 501 18.94 -6.67 16.06
CA GLN A 501 17.58 -6.76 16.61
C GLN A 501 17.06 -5.45 17.23
N ALA A 502 17.88 -4.78 18.05
CA ALA A 502 17.52 -3.51 18.68
C ALA A 502 17.17 -2.39 17.68
N GLY A 503 17.77 -2.39 16.47
CA GLY A 503 17.42 -1.44 15.42
C GLY A 503 16.10 -1.74 14.71
N ARG A 504 15.51 -2.91 14.94
CA ARG A 504 14.15 -3.28 14.47
C ARG A 504 13.09 -3.20 15.56
N ALA A 505 13.49 -2.99 16.81
CA ALA A 505 12.54 -2.81 17.90
C ALA A 505 11.72 -1.54 17.67
N TRP A 506 10.46 -1.57 18.09
CA TRP A 506 9.60 -0.41 17.95
C TRP A 506 10.07 0.72 18.86
N GLY A 507 10.10 1.93 18.32
CA GLY A 507 10.65 3.10 19.01
C GLY A 507 12.18 3.17 18.97
N ALA A 508 12.85 2.35 18.15
CA ALA A 508 14.28 2.48 17.94
C ALA A 508 14.59 3.90 17.43
N LYS A 509 15.55 4.57 18.07
CA LYS A 509 15.96 5.92 17.69
C LYS A 509 16.93 5.82 16.53
N PRO A 510 16.60 6.34 15.33
CA PRO A 510 17.56 6.34 14.25
C PRO A 510 18.78 7.19 14.63
N THR A 511 19.92 6.84 14.07
CA THR A 511 21.19 7.54 14.23
C THR A 511 21.68 8.02 12.87
N VAL A 512 22.64 8.94 12.89
CA VAL A 512 23.35 9.43 11.70
C VAL A 512 24.80 8.96 11.83
N THR A 513 25.24 8.07 10.95
CA THR A 513 26.57 7.42 11.03
C THR A 513 27.23 7.28 9.66
N SER A 514 28.50 6.88 9.60
CA SER A 514 29.16 6.53 8.33
C SER A 514 28.88 5.10 7.86
N ALA A 515 28.06 4.33 8.60
CA ALA A 515 27.73 2.95 8.23
C ALA A 515 26.95 2.92 6.91
N SER A 516 27.17 1.88 6.11
CA SER A 516 26.51 1.69 4.82
C SER A 516 25.91 0.28 4.73
N THR A 517 25.11 -0.07 5.73
CA THR A 517 24.42 -1.37 5.80
C THR A 517 22.96 -1.23 5.34
N VAL A 518 22.21 -2.34 5.27
CA VAL A 518 20.76 -2.31 5.03
C VAL A 518 20.00 -1.46 6.06
N GLY A 519 20.56 -1.24 7.25
CA GLY A 519 20.02 -0.34 8.26
C GLY A 519 20.02 1.14 7.86
N GLN A 520 20.85 1.55 6.89
CA GLN A 520 20.92 2.91 6.34
C GLN A 520 20.18 3.07 5.00
N GLN A 521 19.42 2.04 4.60
CA GLN A 521 18.59 2.07 3.40
C GLN A 521 17.13 2.35 3.77
N TRP A 522 16.48 3.20 2.98
CA TRP A 522 15.11 3.64 3.17
C TRP A 522 14.33 3.52 1.88
N PHE A 523 13.10 3.03 1.96
CA PHE A 523 12.11 3.20 0.91
C PHE A 523 11.35 4.51 1.14
N VAL A 524 11.16 5.27 0.07
CA VAL A 524 10.29 6.44 0.05
C VAL A 524 8.95 6.01 -0.53
N ILE A 525 7.92 5.95 0.30
CA ILE A 525 6.59 5.48 -0.10
C ILE A 525 5.63 6.67 -0.16
N PRO A 526 5.22 7.11 -1.37
CA PRO A 526 4.18 8.12 -1.52
C PRO A 526 2.85 7.63 -0.94
N SER A 527 2.10 8.53 -0.29
CA SER A 527 0.74 8.24 0.13
C SER A 527 -0.21 8.24 -1.06
N THR A 528 -1.08 7.22 -1.15
CA THR A 528 -2.15 7.16 -2.17
C THR A 528 -3.38 7.96 -1.75
N VAL A 529 -3.52 8.25 -0.45
CA VAL A 529 -4.66 9.00 0.13
C VAL A 529 -4.36 10.50 0.28
N ASP A 530 -3.13 10.84 0.68
CA ASP A 530 -2.69 12.22 0.95
C ASP A 530 -1.58 12.61 -0.03
N LYS A 531 -1.96 12.94 -1.27
CA LYS A 531 -1.01 13.26 -2.36
C LYS A 531 0.02 14.33 -1.94
N GLY A 532 1.29 14.09 -2.27
CA GLY A 532 2.42 14.97 -1.90
C GLY A 532 2.97 14.74 -0.49
N THR A 533 2.49 13.71 0.21
CA THR A 533 3.07 13.23 1.47
C THR A 533 3.69 11.86 1.32
N PHE A 534 4.60 11.53 2.23
CA PHE A 534 5.43 10.33 2.17
C PHE A 534 5.50 9.61 3.51
N ARG A 535 5.75 8.30 3.44
CA ARG A 535 6.31 7.50 4.52
C ARG A 535 7.75 7.17 4.18
N LEU A 536 8.66 7.32 5.14
CA LEU A 536 10.02 6.79 5.05
C LEU A 536 10.07 5.46 5.78
N VAL A 537 10.19 4.36 5.06
CA VAL A 537 10.25 3.00 5.61
C VAL A 537 11.68 2.54 5.64
N ASN A 538 12.22 2.24 6.82
CA ASN A 538 13.56 1.72 6.94
C ASN A 538 13.60 0.28 6.41
N ARG A 539 14.48 -0.01 5.45
CA ARG A 539 14.51 -1.30 4.75
C ARG A 539 14.85 -2.46 5.67
N TYR A 540 15.74 -2.27 6.65
CA TYR A 540 16.12 -3.33 7.58
C TYR A 540 14.98 -3.72 8.53
N SER A 541 14.30 -2.73 9.10
CA SER A 541 13.27 -2.95 10.13
C SER A 541 11.85 -3.11 9.58
N GLY A 542 11.57 -2.59 8.39
CA GLY A 542 10.20 -2.45 7.87
C GLY A 542 9.37 -1.39 8.60
N LEU A 543 9.96 -0.64 9.53
CA LEU A 543 9.29 0.39 10.33
C LEU A 543 9.37 1.77 9.67
N VAL A 544 8.40 2.63 9.96
CA VAL A 544 8.32 4.00 9.42
C VAL A 544 8.99 5.00 10.35
N LEU A 545 9.62 6.03 9.79
CA LEU A 545 10.12 7.17 10.56
C LEU A 545 8.93 7.97 11.12
N GLY A 546 8.93 8.18 12.45
CA GLY A 546 8.05 9.08 13.15
C GLY A 546 8.81 10.26 13.76
N LEU A 547 8.20 11.44 13.74
CA LEU A 547 8.67 12.66 14.42
C LEU A 547 7.63 13.09 15.45
N SER A 548 8.06 13.48 16.65
CA SER A 548 7.13 13.88 17.72
C SER A 548 7.58 15.17 18.41
N GLY A 549 6.62 15.88 19.00
CA GLY A 549 6.90 16.93 19.97
C GLY A 549 7.22 16.41 21.37
N LYS A 550 6.99 15.12 21.64
CA LYS A 550 7.30 14.52 22.94
C LYS A 550 8.80 14.25 23.04
N THR A 551 9.44 14.81 24.08
CA THR A 551 10.90 14.75 24.29
C THR A 551 11.46 13.33 24.39
N SER A 552 10.65 12.35 24.80
CA SER A 552 11.06 10.94 24.86
C SER A 552 11.24 10.29 23.48
N ARG A 553 10.63 10.84 22.43
CA ARG A 553 10.51 10.21 21.09
C ARG A 553 10.52 11.23 19.94
N LEU A 554 11.43 12.20 20.00
CA LEU A 554 11.52 13.28 19.00
C LEU A 554 11.72 12.76 17.57
N ALA A 555 12.47 11.67 17.40
CA ALA A 555 12.58 10.89 16.18
C ALA A 555 12.75 9.40 16.54
N GLU A 556 11.99 8.52 15.90
CA GLU A 556 12.01 7.06 16.12
C GLU A 556 11.53 6.31 14.88
N THR A 557 11.81 5.01 14.79
CA THR A 557 11.13 4.11 13.86
C THR A 557 10.03 3.34 14.57
N THR A 558 8.85 3.24 13.98
CA THR A 558 7.66 2.64 14.60
C THR A 558 6.78 1.98 13.52
N PRO A 559 5.88 1.04 13.84
CA PRO A 559 4.97 0.51 12.84
C PRO A 559 4.13 1.60 12.19
N LEU A 560 3.73 1.38 10.94
CA LEU A 560 2.80 2.25 10.22
C LEU A 560 1.52 2.48 11.02
N ARG A 561 1.03 3.72 10.97
CA ARG A 561 -0.29 4.13 11.44
C ARG A 561 -0.99 5.04 10.43
N SER A 562 -2.27 4.77 10.24
CA SER A 562 -3.25 5.65 9.58
C SER A 562 -4.28 6.22 10.57
N TRP A 563 -4.10 5.97 11.88
CA TRP A 563 -4.96 6.45 12.96
C TRP A 563 -4.15 7.03 14.13
N THR A 564 -4.86 7.63 15.08
CA THR A 564 -4.31 8.02 16.38
C THR A 564 -4.56 6.92 17.40
N ASP A 565 -3.52 6.46 18.07
CA ASP A 565 -3.65 5.56 19.22
C ASP A 565 -4.36 6.28 20.37
N THR A 566 -5.53 5.77 20.75
CA THR A 566 -6.32 6.25 21.89
C THR A 566 -6.46 5.18 22.98
N THR A 567 -5.72 4.07 22.90
CA THR A 567 -5.88 2.92 23.80
C THR A 567 -5.34 3.18 25.21
N GLY A 568 -4.42 4.14 25.35
CA GLY A 568 -3.71 4.40 26.61
C GLY A 568 -2.64 3.35 26.95
N ASN A 569 -2.43 2.35 26.09
CA ASN A 569 -1.38 1.36 26.27
C ASN A 569 0.00 2.00 26.01
N ALA A 570 1.02 1.59 26.78
CA ALA A 570 2.37 2.10 26.64
C ALA A 570 3.04 1.72 25.29
N VAL A 571 2.62 0.60 24.68
CA VAL A 571 3.12 0.14 23.37
C VAL A 571 2.78 1.18 22.31
N GLY A 572 1.49 1.53 22.17
CA GLY A 572 1.07 2.58 21.26
C GLY A 572 1.54 3.97 21.69
N GLY A 573 1.49 4.26 22.99
CA GLY A 573 2.02 5.48 23.60
C GLY A 573 1.32 6.76 23.10
N GLY A 574 0.12 6.66 22.56
CA GLY A 574 -0.59 7.79 21.93
C GLY A 574 0.17 8.33 20.73
N ARG A 575 0.72 7.46 19.89
CA ARG A 575 1.29 7.84 18.58
C ARG A 575 0.18 8.17 17.59
N THR A 576 0.46 9.07 16.65
CA THR A 576 -0.53 9.49 15.64
C THR A 576 -0.05 9.23 14.22
N ALA A 577 -0.98 9.10 13.29
CA ALA A 577 -0.66 9.08 11.85
C ALA A 577 0.06 10.36 11.39
N ALA A 578 -0.26 11.51 11.99
CA ALA A 578 0.37 12.80 11.66
C ALA A 578 1.87 12.81 11.99
N GLU A 579 2.30 12.13 13.07
CA GLU A 579 3.72 11.98 13.43
C GLU A 579 4.52 11.21 12.37
N GLN A 580 3.86 10.49 11.46
CA GLN A 580 4.49 9.69 10.39
C GLN A 580 4.24 10.26 8.99
N THR A 581 3.45 11.33 8.87
CA THR A 581 3.06 11.94 7.58
C THR A 581 4.03 13.01 7.17
N LEU A 582 5.02 12.59 6.39
CA LEU A 582 6.16 13.42 6.04
C LEU A 582 5.88 14.24 4.77
N LYS A 583 6.39 15.47 4.76
CA LYS A 583 6.57 16.31 3.60
C LYS A 583 8.06 16.58 3.41
N PHE A 584 8.51 16.54 2.16
CA PHE A 584 9.87 16.91 1.80
C PHE A 584 9.83 18.30 1.17
N THR A 585 10.42 19.28 1.86
CA THR A 585 10.52 20.66 1.36
C THR A 585 11.96 20.96 1.00
N ASP A 586 12.19 21.72 -0.08
CA ASP A 586 13.55 22.09 -0.51
C ASP A 586 14.32 22.78 0.63
N ALA A 587 15.53 22.28 0.91
CA ALA A 587 16.45 22.85 1.89
C ALA A 587 17.42 23.88 1.29
N GLY A 588 17.65 23.83 -0.03
CA GLY A 588 18.65 24.61 -0.76
C GLY A 588 18.11 25.80 -1.55
N ALA A 589 16.79 25.97 -1.66
CA ALA A 589 16.21 27.24 -2.04
C ALA A 589 16.47 28.25 -0.91
N GLY A 590 17.37 29.21 -1.13
CA GLY A 590 17.38 30.43 -0.33
C GLY A 590 15.95 30.96 -0.26
N THR A 591 15.53 31.46 0.91
CA THR A 591 14.24 32.14 1.00
C THR A 591 14.26 33.35 0.05
N LEU A 592 13.19 33.52 -0.71
CA LEU A 592 12.97 34.72 -1.52
C LEU A 592 12.26 35.79 -0.69
N ASP A 593 12.23 35.70 0.65
CA ASP A 593 11.59 36.72 1.48
C ASP A 593 12.31 38.05 1.33
N GLY A 594 11.53 39.08 1.02
CA GLY A 594 12.08 40.41 0.77
C GLY A 594 11.60 41.01 -0.54
N VAL A 595 12.12 42.20 -0.83
CA VAL A 595 11.76 42.95 -2.04
C VAL A 595 12.69 42.55 -3.17
N HIS A 596 12.10 42.07 -4.27
CA HIS A 596 12.83 41.61 -5.45
C HIS A 596 12.27 42.24 -6.73
N THR A 597 13.08 42.22 -7.78
CA THR A 597 12.62 42.34 -9.16
C THR A 597 12.49 40.95 -9.77
N LEU A 598 11.51 40.76 -10.66
CA LEU A 598 11.37 39.55 -11.46
C LEU A 598 11.65 39.91 -12.91
N ALA A 599 12.71 39.36 -13.52
CA ALA A 599 13.08 39.66 -14.89
C ALA A 599 12.94 38.45 -15.81
N ALA A 600 12.20 38.58 -16.90
CA ALA A 600 12.13 37.62 -17.99
C ALA A 600 12.61 38.28 -19.28
N SER A 601 13.53 37.64 -20.00
CA SER A 601 14.08 38.16 -21.26
C SER A 601 14.58 39.61 -21.20
N GLY A 602 15.17 40.02 -20.07
CA GLY A 602 15.71 41.37 -19.87
C GLY A 602 14.68 42.45 -19.50
N LYS A 603 13.42 42.07 -19.24
CA LYS A 603 12.32 42.96 -18.85
C LYS A 603 11.78 42.57 -17.47
N ASN A 604 11.44 43.55 -16.64
CA ASN A 604 10.93 43.33 -15.30
C ASN A 604 9.41 43.19 -15.30
N LEU A 605 8.86 42.33 -14.42
CA LEU A 605 7.45 42.33 -14.06
C LEU A 605 7.07 43.70 -13.50
N ASP A 606 6.13 44.34 -14.16
CA ASP A 606 5.81 45.75 -14.00
C ASP A 606 4.31 45.91 -13.78
N ASP A 607 3.97 46.72 -12.78
CA ASP A 607 2.65 47.33 -12.69
C ASP A 607 2.60 48.62 -13.54
N PRO A 608 1.92 48.61 -14.69
CA PRO A 608 2.02 49.67 -15.67
C PRO A 608 1.53 51.01 -15.10
N ASP A 609 2.23 52.08 -15.48
CA ASP A 609 1.97 53.45 -15.05
C ASP A 609 1.93 53.65 -13.52
N SER A 610 2.51 52.71 -12.75
CA SER A 610 2.43 52.70 -11.28
C SER A 610 0.99 52.78 -10.76
N SER A 611 0.09 52.02 -11.38
CA SER A 611 -1.33 52.02 -11.05
C SER A 611 -1.60 51.61 -9.59
N THR A 612 -2.62 52.20 -8.98
CA THR A 612 -3.15 51.76 -7.67
C THR A 612 -4.50 51.07 -7.80
N ALA A 613 -4.98 50.87 -9.03
CA ALA A 613 -6.29 50.27 -9.30
C ALA A 613 -6.22 48.74 -9.26
N SER A 614 -7.11 48.13 -8.47
CA SER A 614 -7.35 46.70 -8.53
C SER A 614 -7.91 46.30 -9.90
N GLY A 615 -7.44 45.19 -10.45
CA GLY A 615 -7.80 44.73 -11.80
C GLY A 615 -6.82 45.15 -12.89
N THR A 616 -5.81 45.98 -12.58
CA THR A 616 -4.80 46.39 -13.56
C THR A 616 -3.99 45.17 -14.01
N PRO A 617 -3.95 44.85 -15.33
CA PRO A 617 -3.12 43.77 -15.86
C PRO A 617 -1.64 44.07 -15.71
N LEU A 618 -0.87 43.08 -15.26
CA LEU A 618 0.58 43.21 -15.17
C LEU A 618 1.22 42.99 -16.54
N VAL A 619 2.32 43.68 -16.76
CA VAL A 619 3.11 43.61 -17.99
C VAL A 619 4.57 43.32 -17.68
N THR A 620 5.39 43.10 -18.70
CA THR A 620 6.85 43.25 -18.56
C THR A 620 7.33 44.52 -19.23
N TRP A 621 8.24 45.24 -18.58
CA TRP A 621 8.77 46.51 -19.06
C TRP A 621 10.29 46.62 -18.86
N THR A 622 10.94 47.50 -19.63
CA THR A 622 12.36 47.82 -19.47
C THR A 622 12.65 48.17 -18.00
N PRO A 623 13.70 47.59 -17.38
CA PRO A 623 14.06 47.89 -16.00
C PRO A 623 14.26 49.40 -15.78
N ASN A 624 13.48 49.99 -14.87
CA ASN A 624 13.51 51.43 -14.58
C ASN A 624 13.77 51.74 -13.09
N GLN A 625 14.00 50.71 -12.27
CA GLN A 625 14.22 50.78 -10.82
C GLN A 625 13.05 51.36 -10.00
N GLY A 626 11.90 51.60 -10.64
CA GLY A 626 10.68 52.10 -10.04
C GLY A 626 10.09 51.13 -9.03
N ALA A 627 9.33 51.66 -8.06
CA ALA A 627 8.65 50.84 -7.05
C ALA A 627 7.59 49.91 -7.66
N ASN A 628 7.04 50.28 -8.82
CA ASN A 628 6.07 49.48 -9.58
C ASN A 628 6.69 48.22 -10.23
N GLN A 629 8.02 48.10 -10.28
CA GLN A 629 8.75 46.90 -10.71
C GLN A 629 9.32 46.06 -9.55
N LYS A 630 9.06 46.48 -8.32
CA LYS A 630 9.57 45.82 -7.10
C LYS A 630 8.43 45.08 -6.42
N TRP A 631 8.69 43.84 -6.03
CA TRP A 631 7.70 42.93 -5.48
C TRP A 631 8.21 42.38 -4.15
N LEU A 632 7.46 42.61 -3.08
CA LEU A 632 7.68 41.98 -1.79
C LEU A 632 7.16 40.55 -1.84
N PHE A 633 8.09 39.60 -1.80
CA PHE A 633 7.81 38.19 -1.61
C PHE A 633 7.63 37.92 -0.12
N THR A 634 6.49 37.34 0.24
CA THR A 634 6.22 36.90 1.61
C THR A 634 5.88 35.42 1.61
N ARG A 635 6.76 34.62 2.19
CA ARG A 635 6.65 33.16 2.25
C ARG A 635 5.48 32.74 3.13
N GLN A 636 4.73 31.76 2.65
CA GLN A 636 3.59 31.15 3.29
C GLN A 636 4.04 29.86 4.00
N SER A 637 3.20 29.33 4.89
CA SER A 637 3.51 28.12 5.68
C SER A 637 3.72 26.86 4.82
N ASP A 638 3.14 26.80 3.63
CA ASP A 638 3.33 25.73 2.65
C ASP A 638 4.56 25.93 1.74
N GLY A 639 5.32 27.02 1.93
CA GLY A 639 6.51 27.35 1.15
C GLY A 639 6.24 28.15 -0.14
N SER A 640 4.98 28.41 -0.50
CA SER A 640 4.61 29.33 -1.58
C SER A 640 4.84 30.80 -1.17
N TYR A 641 4.73 31.74 -2.10
CA TYR A 641 4.89 33.17 -1.86
C TYR A 641 3.68 33.97 -2.32
N THR A 642 3.31 35.00 -1.56
CA THR A 642 2.54 36.13 -2.10
C THR A 642 3.52 37.16 -2.65
N LEU A 643 3.18 37.78 -3.79
CA LEU A 643 4.00 38.81 -4.44
C LEU A 643 3.25 40.13 -4.38
N THR A 644 3.64 41.01 -3.47
CA THR A 644 2.99 42.31 -3.24
C THR A 644 3.77 43.42 -3.94
N ASN A 645 3.14 44.18 -4.82
CA ASN A 645 3.80 45.30 -5.49
C ASN A 645 4.23 46.36 -4.47
N ALA A 646 5.48 46.83 -4.56
CA ALA A 646 6.04 47.76 -3.59
C ALA A 646 5.43 49.17 -3.71
N HIS A 647 4.88 49.55 -4.87
CA HIS A 647 4.16 50.80 -5.06
C HIS A 647 2.71 50.70 -4.56
N SER A 648 1.88 49.86 -5.20
CA SER A 648 0.43 49.83 -4.97
C SER A 648 -0.01 49.10 -3.71
N LYS A 649 0.86 48.24 -3.14
CA LYS A 649 0.55 47.30 -2.05
C LYS A 649 -0.50 46.23 -2.40
N LEU A 650 -0.77 46.03 -3.69
CA LEU A 650 -1.65 44.97 -4.20
C LEU A 650 -0.84 43.74 -4.62
N CYS A 651 -1.49 42.57 -4.63
CA CYS A 651 -0.87 41.28 -4.91
C CYS A 651 -0.99 40.90 -6.38
N ALA A 652 0.03 40.22 -6.93
CA ALA A 652 -0.09 39.53 -8.22
C ALA A 652 -1.11 38.39 -8.11
N ASP A 653 -2.12 38.43 -8.98
CA ASP A 653 -3.34 37.63 -8.91
C ASP A 653 -3.69 37.09 -10.30
N VAL A 654 -3.97 35.78 -10.40
CA VAL A 654 -4.61 35.22 -11.60
C VAL A 654 -6.08 35.61 -11.62
N GLU A 655 -6.48 36.44 -12.60
CA GLU A 655 -7.81 37.05 -12.65
C GLU A 655 -8.95 36.03 -12.50
N GLY A 656 -9.88 36.31 -11.56
CA GLY A 656 -11.00 35.41 -11.22
C GLY A 656 -10.57 34.05 -10.64
N GLY A 657 -9.28 33.86 -10.42
CA GLY A 657 -8.63 32.59 -10.15
C GLY A 657 -8.92 31.52 -11.20
N ALA A 658 -8.97 31.91 -12.47
CA ALA A 658 -9.07 30.98 -13.58
C ALA A 658 -7.95 29.93 -13.54
N THR A 659 -8.23 28.72 -14.03
CA THR A 659 -7.23 27.63 -14.16
C THR A 659 -6.83 27.37 -15.61
N THR A 660 -7.38 28.12 -16.56
CA THR A 660 -7.12 27.99 -17.99
C THR A 660 -5.85 28.72 -18.40
N ALA A 661 -5.09 28.13 -19.33
CA ALA A 661 -3.93 28.76 -19.93
C ALA A 661 -4.33 30.03 -20.71
N GLY A 662 -3.50 31.08 -20.60
CA GLY A 662 -3.76 32.40 -21.18
C GLY A 662 -4.54 33.34 -20.26
N ALA A 663 -5.01 32.88 -19.09
CA ALA A 663 -5.64 33.79 -18.12
C ALA A 663 -4.67 34.90 -17.70
N ARG A 664 -5.19 36.12 -17.57
CA ARG A 664 -4.41 37.31 -17.23
C ARG A 664 -3.93 37.25 -15.79
N VAL A 665 -2.74 37.81 -15.57
CA VAL A 665 -2.27 38.13 -14.23
C VAL A 665 -2.44 39.63 -14.02
N ILE A 666 -3.14 40.00 -12.96
CA ILE A 666 -3.51 41.36 -12.59
C ILE A 666 -2.92 41.70 -11.22
N GLN A 667 -2.96 42.96 -10.80
CA GLN A 667 -2.87 43.30 -9.39
C GLN A 667 -4.26 43.37 -8.74
N TRP A 668 -4.40 42.80 -7.54
CA TRP A 668 -5.65 42.78 -6.79
C TRP A 668 -5.40 42.94 -5.28
N THR A 669 -6.43 43.32 -4.52
CA THR A 669 -6.37 43.34 -3.06
C THR A 669 -5.87 41.99 -2.55
N CYS A 670 -4.85 41.99 -1.69
CA CYS A 670 -4.28 40.78 -1.13
C CYS A 670 -5.31 40.06 -0.24
N THR A 671 -5.75 38.88 -0.66
CA THR A 671 -6.72 38.01 0.05
C THR A 671 -6.08 36.75 0.61
N GLY A 672 -4.87 36.39 0.14
CA GLY A 672 -4.21 35.13 0.48
C GLY A 672 -4.76 33.90 -0.24
N GLY A 673 -5.71 34.09 -1.17
CA GLY A 673 -6.28 33.03 -1.99
C GLY A 673 -5.25 32.28 -2.82
N ALA A 674 -5.52 31.02 -3.19
CA ALA A 674 -4.58 30.19 -3.95
C ALA A 674 -4.18 30.77 -5.32
N ASN A 675 -5.01 31.64 -5.92
CA ASN A 675 -4.70 32.37 -7.16
C ASN A 675 -3.74 33.56 -6.98
N GLN A 676 -3.43 33.93 -5.73
CA GLN A 676 -2.44 34.96 -5.36
C GLN A 676 -1.17 34.37 -4.74
N ARG A 677 -1.09 33.05 -4.65
CA ARG A 677 0.06 32.32 -4.11
C ARG A 677 0.83 31.66 -5.24
N TRP A 678 2.15 31.73 -5.17
CA TRP A 678 3.05 31.36 -6.24
C TRP A 678 4.17 30.44 -5.73
N ASN A 679 4.38 29.31 -6.39
CA ASN A 679 5.50 28.41 -6.16
C ASN A 679 6.68 28.86 -7.03
N ALA A 680 7.78 29.30 -6.41
CA ALA A 680 8.99 29.70 -7.11
C ALA A 680 10.03 28.57 -7.04
N THR A 681 10.34 27.96 -8.18
CA THR A 681 11.26 26.82 -8.29
C THR A 681 12.53 27.22 -9.04
N LYS A 682 13.65 27.28 -8.33
CA LYS A 682 14.97 27.55 -8.93
C LYS A 682 15.36 26.41 -9.88
N GLN A 683 15.80 26.78 -11.07
CA GLN A 683 16.27 25.90 -12.14
C GLN A 683 17.80 25.75 -12.06
N PRO A 684 18.39 24.69 -12.65
CA PRO A 684 19.85 24.48 -12.64
C PRO A 684 20.67 25.65 -13.19
N ASN A 685 20.10 26.42 -14.14
CA ASN A 685 20.73 27.60 -14.72
C ASN A 685 20.61 28.87 -13.86
N GLY A 686 20.01 28.78 -12.67
CA GLY A 686 19.82 29.90 -11.75
C GLY A 686 18.53 30.71 -11.92
N ALA A 687 17.78 30.52 -13.01
CA ALA A 687 16.46 31.14 -13.20
C ALA A 687 15.38 30.45 -12.35
N TYR A 688 14.19 31.04 -12.26
CA TYR A 688 13.04 30.51 -11.53
C TYR A 688 11.86 30.26 -12.47
N LYS A 689 11.17 29.14 -12.26
CA LYS A 689 9.79 28.94 -12.72
C LYS A 689 8.86 29.38 -11.61
N ILE A 690 7.85 30.20 -11.94
CA ILE A 690 6.91 30.75 -10.97
C ILE A 690 5.51 30.24 -11.32
N ALA A 691 4.96 29.32 -10.55
CA ALA A 691 3.70 28.64 -10.83
C ALA A 691 2.59 29.08 -9.89
N SER A 692 1.37 29.30 -10.39
CA SER A 692 0.22 29.57 -9.52
C SER A 692 -0.10 28.34 -8.66
N VAL A 693 -0.30 28.53 -7.35
CA VAL A 693 -0.70 27.45 -6.43
C VAL A 693 -2.08 26.88 -6.80
N ARG A 694 -2.97 27.69 -7.39
CA ARG A 694 -4.33 27.23 -7.76
C ARG A 694 -4.35 26.34 -9.00
N SER A 695 -3.55 26.64 -10.01
CA SER A 695 -3.63 26.00 -11.34
C SER A 695 -2.41 25.14 -11.69
N GLY A 696 -1.26 25.38 -11.06
CA GLY A 696 0.03 24.81 -11.45
C GLY A 696 0.65 25.45 -12.71
N LEU A 697 -0.05 26.38 -13.37
CA LEU A 697 0.43 27.05 -14.59
C LEU A 697 1.47 28.14 -14.27
N LEU A 698 2.40 28.35 -15.20
CA LEU A 698 3.55 29.25 -15.04
C LEU A 698 3.22 30.69 -15.43
N LEU A 699 3.68 31.64 -14.60
CA LEU A 699 3.77 33.05 -14.93
C LEU A 699 4.61 33.23 -16.19
N THR A 700 4.00 33.76 -17.24
CA THR A 700 4.56 33.79 -18.60
C THR A 700 4.36 35.18 -19.20
N THR A 701 5.44 35.81 -19.65
CA THR A 701 5.33 37.03 -20.47
C THR A 701 5.00 36.66 -21.92
N ALA A 702 4.17 37.47 -22.60
CA ALA A 702 3.71 37.18 -23.95
C ALA A 702 4.80 37.35 -25.02
N SER A 703 5.78 38.24 -24.80
CA SER A 703 6.88 38.52 -25.72
C SER A 703 8.05 39.21 -25.00
N THR A 704 9.08 39.60 -25.74
CA THR A 704 10.25 40.34 -25.23
C THR A 704 10.11 41.86 -25.38
N SER A 705 8.95 42.34 -25.84
CA SER A 705 8.67 43.77 -26.05
C SER A 705 8.22 44.45 -24.75
N ASP A 706 8.44 45.76 -24.67
CA ASP A 706 7.86 46.56 -23.59
C ASP A 706 6.32 46.53 -23.66
N GLY A 707 5.68 46.34 -22.51
CA GLY A 707 4.23 46.25 -22.38
C GLY A 707 3.67 44.86 -22.71
N ALA A 708 4.52 43.85 -22.88
CA ALA A 708 4.06 42.48 -23.10
C ALA A 708 3.21 42.00 -21.92
N ALA A 709 2.02 41.48 -22.21
CA ALA A 709 1.08 41.02 -21.21
C ALA A 709 1.63 39.82 -20.42
N VAL A 710 1.35 39.79 -19.12
CA VAL A 710 1.69 38.64 -18.26
C VAL A 710 0.45 37.78 -18.03
N THR A 711 0.59 36.49 -18.31
CA THR A 711 -0.47 35.47 -18.22
C THR A 711 0.03 34.22 -17.52
N GLN A 712 -0.85 33.30 -17.16
CA GLN A 712 -0.44 31.94 -16.79
C GLN A 712 -0.50 30.98 -17.99
N ARG A 713 0.49 30.12 -18.19
CA ARG A 713 0.51 29.11 -19.28
C ARG A 713 1.09 27.78 -18.84
N ALA A 714 0.81 26.72 -19.59
CA ALA A 714 1.46 25.43 -19.39
C ALA A 714 2.98 25.57 -19.56
N ASP A 715 3.75 24.76 -18.85
CA ASP A 715 5.21 24.75 -18.95
C ASP A 715 5.64 24.24 -20.34
N THR A 716 6.29 25.09 -21.12
CA THR A 716 6.84 24.75 -22.43
C THR A 716 8.37 24.79 -22.45
N GLY A 717 9.01 25.02 -21.29
CA GLY A 717 10.45 25.26 -21.21
C GLY A 717 10.92 26.55 -21.90
N SER A 718 10.01 27.47 -22.23
CA SER A 718 10.34 28.72 -22.94
C SER A 718 11.10 29.70 -22.04
N ALA A 719 12.00 30.49 -22.63
CA ALA A 719 12.67 31.60 -21.93
C ALA A 719 11.69 32.65 -21.41
N LEU A 720 10.49 32.75 -21.98
CA LEU A 720 9.41 33.64 -21.52
C LEU A 720 8.78 33.19 -20.18
N GLN A 721 9.14 31.99 -19.70
CA GLN A 721 8.68 31.38 -18.45
C GLN A 721 9.82 31.25 -17.41
N ALA A 722 11.02 31.70 -17.77
CA ALA A 722 12.20 31.66 -16.93
C ALA A 722 12.48 33.06 -16.37
N TRP A 723 12.30 33.22 -15.07
CA TRP A 723 12.43 34.49 -14.37
C TRP A 723 13.72 34.54 -13.56
N ALA A 724 14.57 35.53 -13.80
CA ALA A 724 15.61 35.89 -12.84
C ALA A 724 14.95 36.66 -11.68
N ILE A 725 15.31 36.32 -10.44
CA ILE A 725 14.83 37.03 -9.25
C ILE A 725 16.05 37.68 -8.60
N GLY A 726 16.02 39.01 -8.50
CA GLY A 726 17.11 39.86 -8.00
C GLY A 726 16.57 40.95 -7.09
#